data_AF-A0A2A5VR83-F1
#
_entry.id   AF-A0A2A5VR83-F1
#
_cell.length_a   1.000
_cell.length_b   1.000
_cell.length_c   1.000
_cell.angle_alpha   90.00
_cell.angle_beta   90.00
_cell.angle_gamma   90.00
#
_symmetry.space_group_name_H-M   'P 1'
#
loop_
_entity.id
_entity.type
_entity.pdbx_description
1 polymer ?
#
loop_
_entity_poly.entity_id
_entity_poly.type
_entity_poly.pdbx_seq_one_letter_code
_entity_poly.pdbx_strand_id
1 'polypeptide(L)'
;MIWAHESSELFPIVIRWVFLAPSMPARDEGNTRLLVMILVCAFITPTVLLFPSASAEGETTIYVDAINCPNTGDGSSSNPYCSIHDAVLASSSGDTIDLADGTYPVTSPIEIHHPLTMIGAQDGNSALQRTSGDVSESVIDLRGANNKILIFSSDVVISGFDIHGDENTRCGIYIAGGSNDLSNIEISDNLIHGMAMKQDAIRATSWGILTDAVESGQILHTIDGLHIHGNHIYDIGGYNDSIGLGISIHEVVSSEIDGGALIENNRFSDIHDGKWAGAAGLDVPGMGVFTHEQTTVYAGDYLSGISLRGNQYANMSIGAALQVSNAGVFDEHSGDFENVDAFMINVGHTSSVNETNLAPFAKSIGKNTSIQPPISVGESTAYFASPSLAVRSTLLGSEMDGHSIFLSDGLFDETLVIEPTTIQGNMLVSAVANSNPTFTGGLLLQSNFMMNNITIEGITLQGEGATDTAFSIDAAGGISDLTIRDMVLDGSGANGNQRSGIIASGLSGTITIDGNHFNDLGGAYAFSSTPDGLDSGAGQISALQFTDNTIVDSDGVVNIAPASGLIPQVEVSGNSFSNSGSENSESPMITIKDVSTLYIADNILQNIHANQGILVEDVRYVTMSENNFSGVETAVVIGETLPNTLQQVTFQDNSFTQIGSTAIDVPSVTGASIQISQNWFGTNNQSEIYDLIDGDAEIGEQWNSWPGDDSDNDGWADEFDLCPGYNDAIDVDNDGIPDACDQLIDYDGDTIADWQDNCPSIPNLNQANHDSDLYGDICDDNDDGDQRIDELDDCPLGDLGWAPTSFNDYDNDGCYDMGEDTDDDGDGVEDEDDSCPTGMHWGWTSNGTNDLDGDGCKDSLEDADDDGDGVIDALDLCPLGDTGWTSDSFTDDDGDGCRDISEDGDDDGDGIEDSADNCPLEAVNNISDSNGDGCIDRVVAPSKPFFEKFLEGDPVAMGIVLIPLLILFSIGLVVYVRQGRADAERRLREMIGAADNPLLLSRVSGQAADLFIAKVITAQQHDDIQDDIRAKRDEFGEEAVDDSDETKNELSRVFTKAVALGLTTKESIDRMERHIDAGRFSPEHYLEMWAKRIEDTVPSKAKDANQEDEKEFTLSEPSGWPTSRPSIAFLNRMKKAELVALAKERGVSHSGTKAKIIDALREEE
;
A
#
# COMPACT_ATOMS: atom_id res chain seq x y z
N MET A 1 -55.39 38.64 -41.34
CA MET A 1 -56.75 38.51 -41.92
C MET A 1 -56.94 37.06 -42.34
N ILE A 2 -57.60 36.21 -41.52
CA ILE A 2 -58.11 34.83 -41.81
C ILE A 2 -57.16 33.97 -42.68
N TRP A 3 -56.45 32.91 -42.24
CA TRP A 3 -56.55 31.94 -41.13
C TRP A 3 -55.17 31.21 -41.10
N ALA A 4 -54.70 30.42 -40.11
CA ALA A 4 -55.14 29.98 -38.77
C ALA A 4 -53.85 29.46 -38.04
N HIS A 5 -53.81 29.06 -36.76
CA HIS A 5 -54.90 28.68 -35.86
C HIS A 5 -54.77 29.30 -34.43
N GLU A 6 -54.45 28.50 -33.41
CA GLU A 6 -54.47 28.76 -31.96
C GLU A 6 -53.30 27.95 -31.36
N SER A 7 -52.43 28.40 -30.45
CA SER A 7 -52.52 29.30 -29.28
C SER A 7 -53.25 28.73 -28.06
N SER A 8 -52.51 28.47 -26.98
CA SER A 8 -53.06 28.25 -25.63
C SER A 8 -52.17 28.91 -24.59
N GLU A 9 -52.72 29.87 -23.84
CA GLU A 9 -52.04 30.63 -22.80
C GLU A 9 -52.70 30.42 -21.41
N LEU A 10 -51.86 30.44 -20.36
CA LEU A 10 -52.12 30.90 -18.98
C LEU A 10 -53.13 30.15 -18.06
N PHE A 11 -52.60 29.34 -17.11
CA PHE A 11 -52.57 29.51 -15.61
C PHE A 11 -53.75 30.21 -14.84
N PRO A 12 -53.91 30.17 -13.47
CA PRO A 12 -53.23 29.41 -12.38
C PRO A 12 -54.11 28.98 -11.11
N ILE A 13 -53.45 28.48 -10.03
CA ILE A 13 -53.78 28.45 -8.55
C ILE A 13 -55.01 27.69 -7.94
N VAL A 14 -54.78 26.86 -6.88
CA VAL A 14 -55.31 26.96 -5.47
C VAL A 14 -55.38 25.63 -4.67
N ILE A 15 -54.36 25.45 -3.80
CA ILE A 15 -54.34 24.93 -2.41
C ILE A 15 -55.67 24.48 -1.76
N ARG A 16 -55.71 23.25 -1.20
CA ARG A 16 -56.08 22.91 0.21
C ARG A 16 -55.93 21.39 0.50
N TRP A 17 -54.98 20.96 1.35
CA TRP A 17 -55.06 20.84 2.83
C TRP A 17 -55.99 19.70 3.31
N VAL A 18 -55.67 18.88 4.33
CA VAL A 18 -54.52 18.63 5.24
C VAL A 18 -54.99 17.48 6.18
N PHE A 19 -54.07 16.87 6.94
CA PHE A 19 -54.21 15.80 7.96
C PHE A 19 -53.78 14.41 7.44
N LEU A 20 -52.82 13.70 8.04
CA LEU A 20 -52.18 13.86 9.37
C LEU A 20 -50.63 13.94 9.32
N ALA A 21 -50.05 14.39 10.43
CA ALA A 21 -48.61 14.54 10.67
C ALA A 21 -48.23 13.87 12.03
N PRO A 22 -47.14 14.25 12.75
CA PRO A 22 -45.96 13.40 12.92
C PRO A 22 -45.70 12.90 14.36
N SER A 23 -44.73 11.98 14.55
CA SER A 23 -44.10 11.73 15.86
C SER A 23 -42.76 10.97 15.78
N MET A 24 -41.65 11.62 16.14
CA MET A 24 -40.48 11.01 16.80
C MET A 24 -40.80 10.76 18.30
N PRO A 25 -39.92 10.13 19.10
CA PRO A 25 -39.19 8.86 18.91
C PRO A 25 -39.46 7.88 20.09
N ALA A 26 -38.93 6.65 20.05
CA ALA A 26 -38.75 5.82 21.25
C ALA A 26 -37.66 4.74 21.06
N ARG A 27 -36.71 4.67 22.00
CA ARG A 27 -35.72 3.59 22.13
C ARG A 27 -36.30 2.49 23.04
N ASP A 28 -36.01 1.24 22.69
CA ASP A 28 -36.18 -0.02 23.45
C ASP A 28 -37.57 -0.53 23.91
N GLU A 29 -37.60 -1.86 23.95
CA GLU A 29 -38.60 -2.85 24.35
C GLU A 29 -40.05 -2.43 24.74
N GLY A 30 -40.99 -2.96 23.95
CA GLY A 30 -42.10 -3.72 24.54
C GLY A 30 -43.32 -2.96 25.10
N ASN A 31 -44.13 -2.32 24.25
CA ASN A 31 -45.60 -2.42 24.39
C ASN A 31 -46.41 -2.01 23.15
N THR A 32 -47.54 -2.69 22.95
CA THR A 32 -48.52 -2.41 21.88
C THR A 32 -49.52 -1.32 22.29
N ARG A 33 -49.82 -0.33 21.40
CA ARG A 33 -51.20 0.14 21.04
C ARG A 33 -51.27 1.46 20.23
N LEU A 34 -52.31 1.53 19.38
CA LEU A 34 -52.94 2.71 18.72
C LEU A 34 -52.16 3.36 17.55
N LEU A 35 -52.50 3.14 16.26
CA LEU A 35 -53.65 3.60 15.43
C LEU A 35 -53.61 5.07 14.88
N VAL A 36 -53.33 5.16 13.56
CA VAL A 36 -54.27 5.55 12.46
C VAL A 36 -54.33 6.99 11.87
N MET A 37 -54.61 7.00 10.54
CA MET A 37 -55.18 8.06 9.65
C MET A 37 -54.13 9.03 9.02
N ILE A 38 -54.12 9.46 7.72
CA ILE A 38 -55.09 9.51 6.58
C ILE A 38 -54.40 9.36 5.18
N LEU A 39 -55.03 8.57 4.27
CA LEU A 39 -55.22 8.62 2.78
C LEU A 39 -54.30 9.41 1.80
N VAL A 40 -54.21 9.11 0.47
CA VAL A 40 -54.35 7.90 -0.40
C VAL A 40 -54.11 8.27 -1.89
N CYS A 41 -53.72 7.27 -2.70
CA CYS A 41 -53.48 7.22 -4.17
C CYS A 41 -54.52 7.88 -5.11
N ALA A 42 -54.14 8.15 -6.38
CA ALA A 42 -54.55 7.35 -7.59
C ALA A 42 -54.36 8.03 -8.97
N PHE A 43 -54.38 7.19 -10.03
CA PHE A 43 -54.36 7.42 -11.51
C PHE A 43 -52.96 7.38 -12.16
N ILE A 44 -52.49 6.31 -12.83
CA ILE A 44 -53.08 5.27 -13.73
C ILE A 44 -53.41 5.76 -15.16
N THR A 45 -52.36 5.83 -16.01
CA THR A 45 -52.20 5.28 -17.39
C THR A 45 -53.24 5.61 -18.51
N PRO A 46 -53.07 5.14 -19.77
CA PRO A 46 -52.00 5.47 -20.74
C PRO A 46 -52.55 5.80 -22.17
N THR A 47 -51.70 6.25 -23.12
CA THR A 47 -51.98 6.08 -24.57
C THR A 47 -50.74 5.85 -25.42
N VAL A 48 -50.64 4.62 -25.94
CA VAL A 48 -49.74 4.17 -27.03
C VAL A 48 -50.29 4.60 -28.40
N LEU A 49 -49.42 4.96 -29.36
CA LEU A 49 -49.55 4.73 -30.82
C LEU A 49 -48.20 5.05 -31.54
N LEU A 50 -47.32 4.06 -31.70
CA LEU A 50 -47.02 3.34 -32.97
C LEU A 50 -46.18 4.08 -34.05
N PHE A 51 -44.85 3.87 -34.00
CA PHE A 51 -43.86 3.50 -35.05
C PHE A 51 -44.04 3.92 -36.53
N PRO A 52 -42.92 4.17 -37.24
CA PRO A 52 -42.17 3.06 -37.84
C PRO A 52 -40.79 2.83 -37.21
N SER A 53 -40.37 1.57 -37.20
CA SER A 53 -39.08 1.11 -36.66
C SER A 53 -37.91 1.48 -37.58
N ALA A 54 -36.85 2.06 -37.02
CA ALA A 54 -35.49 1.67 -37.37
C ALA A 54 -35.09 0.50 -36.45
N SER A 55 -34.24 -0.40 -36.92
CA SER A 55 -33.98 -1.65 -36.19
C SER A 55 -32.99 -1.42 -35.06
N ALA A 56 -33.28 -1.99 -33.89
CA ALA A 56 -32.21 -2.66 -33.17
C ALA A 56 -31.77 -3.83 -34.07
N GLU A 57 -30.54 -3.79 -34.58
CA GLU A 57 -29.82 -5.02 -34.88
C GLU A 57 -29.17 -5.38 -33.55
N GLY A 58 -29.88 -6.19 -32.76
CA GLY A 58 -29.30 -6.74 -31.54
C GLY A 58 -28.36 -7.87 -31.93
N GLU A 59 -27.30 -8.05 -31.16
CA GLU A 59 -26.34 -9.15 -31.27
C GLU A 59 -27.06 -10.47 -31.56
N THR A 60 -26.82 -11.05 -32.73
CA THR A 60 -27.42 -12.31 -33.14
C THR A 60 -26.38 -13.40 -33.29
N THR A 61 -26.69 -14.58 -32.74
CA THR A 61 -25.88 -15.78 -32.98
C THR A 61 -26.24 -16.38 -34.35
N ILE A 62 -25.29 -16.32 -35.27
CA ILE A 62 -25.34 -16.92 -36.60
C ILE A 62 -24.68 -18.30 -36.54
N TYR A 63 -25.50 -19.34 -36.74
CA TYR A 63 -25.06 -20.73 -36.66
C TYR A 63 -24.52 -21.25 -38.01
N VAL A 64 -23.42 -21.99 -37.96
CA VAL A 64 -22.77 -22.62 -39.11
C VAL A 64 -22.56 -24.11 -38.83
N ASP A 65 -22.90 -24.97 -39.80
CA ASP A 65 -22.76 -26.43 -39.68
C ASP A 65 -22.42 -27.04 -41.05
N ALA A 66 -21.19 -27.54 -41.21
CA ALA A 66 -20.71 -28.13 -42.47
C ALA A 66 -21.44 -29.43 -42.89
N ILE A 67 -22.19 -30.06 -41.98
CA ILE A 67 -22.79 -31.40 -42.14
C ILE A 67 -24.32 -31.32 -42.26
N ASN A 68 -24.99 -30.50 -41.45
CA ASN A 68 -26.46 -30.42 -41.35
C ASN A 68 -27.08 -29.15 -41.96
N CYS A 69 -26.31 -28.31 -42.66
CA CYS A 69 -26.85 -27.15 -43.37
C CYS A 69 -27.72 -27.51 -44.61
N PRO A 70 -28.72 -26.67 -44.95
CA PRO A 70 -29.33 -26.66 -46.28
C PRO A 70 -28.49 -25.81 -47.26
N ASN A 71 -28.58 -26.10 -48.57
CA ASN A 71 -27.85 -25.37 -49.65
C ASN A 71 -28.08 -23.83 -49.69
N THR A 72 -29.00 -23.31 -48.88
CA THR A 72 -29.26 -21.89 -48.63
C THR A 72 -29.72 -21.79 -47.17
N GLY A 73 -28.77 -21.70 -46.24
CA GLY A 73 -29.03 -21.40 -44.83
C GLY A 73 -29.58 -19.99 -44.62
N ASP A 74 -30.13 -19.74 -43.44
CA ASP A 74 -30.57 -18.41 -42.98
C ASP A 74 -29.87 -17.97 -41.68
N GLY A 75 -28.83 -18.69 -41.25
CA GLY A 75 -28.07 -18.40 -40.04
C GLY A 75 -28.75 -18.87 -38.74
N SER A 76 -30.01 -19.30 -38.77
CA SER A 76 -30.65 -19.84 -37.55
C SER A 76 -30.12 -21.23 -37.19
N SER A 77 -30.17 -21.59 -35.90
CA SER A 77 -29.86 -22.94 -35.40
C SER A 77 -30.73 -24.07 -35.99
N SER A 78 -31.77 -23.70 -36.77
CA SER A 78 -32.60 -24.65 -37.52
C SER A 78 -32.26 -24.77 -39.01
N ASN A 79 -31.59 -23.78 -39.60
CA ASN A 79 -31.10 -23.77 -40.99
C ASN A 79 -29.72 -23.06 -41.06
N PRO A 80 -28.67 -23.62 -40.41
CA PRO A 80 -27.36 -22.97 -40.32
C PRO A 80 -26.71 -22.76 -41.69
N TYR A 81 -25.76 -21.84 -41.78
CA TYR A 81 -24.95 -21.66 -42.99
C TYR A 81 -24.04 -22.86 -43.24
N CYS A 82 -23.72 -23.12 -44.52
CA CYS A 82 -22.83 -24.20 -44.92
C CYS A 82 -21.33 -23.82 -44.93
N SER A 83 -21.02 -22.52 -44.87
CA SER A 83 -19.65 -22.03 -44.91
C SER A 83 -19.48 -20.81 -44.03
N ILE A 84 -18.28 -20.67 -43.46
CA ILE A 84 -17.90 -19.53 -42.63
C ILE A 84 -17.98 -18.23 -43.43
N HIS A 85 -17.59 -18.26 -44.71
CA HIS A 85 -17.62 -17.10 -45.59
C HIS A 85 -19.04 -16.60 -45.86
N ASP A 86 -20.03 -17.49 -46.01
CA ASP A 86 -21.43 -17.08 -46.15
C ASP A 86 -21.98 -16.47 -44.85
N ALA A 87 -21.49 -16.90 -43.69
CA ALA A 87 -21.87 -16.36 -42.38
C ALA A 87 -21.24 -14.98 -42.12
N VAL A 88 -19.93 -14.82 -42.36
CA VAL A 88 -19.21 -13.52 -42.23
C VAL A 88 -19.73 -12.47 -43.24
N LEU A 89 -20.26 -12.89 -44.39
CA LEU A 89 -20.94 -11.99 -45.33
C LEU A 89 -22.40 -11.67 -44.95
N ALA A 90 -22.96 -12.36 -43.96
CA ALA A 90 -24.33 -12.19 -43.49
C ALA A 90 -24.42 -11.56 -42.09
N SER A 91 -23.32 -11.52 -41.35
CA SER A 91 -23.18 -10.84 -40.06
C SER A 91 -23.22 -9.32 -40.18
N SER A 92 -23.75 -8.70 -39.14
CA SER A 92 -23.63 -7.28 -38.80
C SER A 92 -22.55 -7.08 -37.73
N SER A 93 -22.25 -5.81 -37.41
CA SER A 93 -21.33 -5.44 -36.33
C SER A 93 -21.81 -6.00 -34.99
N GLY A 94 -20.93 -6.70 -34.26
CA GLY A 94 -21.22 -7.29 -32.94
C GLY A 94 -21.94 -8.65 -32.97
N ASP A 95 -22.21 -9.23 -34.15
CA ASP A 95 -22.77 -10.59 -34.21
C ASP A 95 -21.78 -11.66 -33.74
N THR A 96 -22.31 -12.77 -33.21
CA THR A 96 -21.55 -13.98 -32.89
C THR A 96 -21.74 -15.02 -33.99
N ILE A 97 -20.67 -15.61 -34.52
CA ILE A 97 -20.74 -16.78 -35.41
C ILE A 97 -20.36 -18.03 -34.61
N ASP A 98 -21.32 -18.93 -34.44
CA ASP A 98 -21.20 -20.21 -33.72
C ASP A 98 -21.03 -21.36 -34.72
N LEU A 99 -19.88 -22.03 -34.69
CA LEU A 99 -19.53 -23.13 -35.60
C LEU A 99 -19.63 -24.49 -34.89
N ALA A 100 -20.58 -25.31 -35.31
CA ALA A 100 -20.71 -26.70 -34.88
C ALA A 100 -19.49 -27.56 -35.23
N ASP A 101 -19.34 -28.70 -34.55
CA ASP A 101 -18.24 -29.64 -34.76
C ASP A 101 -18.17 -30.16 -36.21
N GLY A 102 -16.99 -30.07 -36.83
CA GLY A 102 -16.84 -30.42 -38.25
C GLY A 102 -15.66 -29.75 -38.95
N THR A 103 -15.48 -30.05 -40.23
CA THR A 103 -14.40 -29.48 -41.05
C THR A 103 -14.95 -28.49 -42.08
N TYR A 104 -14.45 -27.26 -42.02
CA TYR A 104 -14.84 -26.12 -42.83
C TYR A 104 -13.74 -25.80 -43.85
N PRO A 105 -13.82 -26.31 -45.10
CA PRO A 105 -12.81 -26.05 -46.13
C PRO A 105 -12.88 -24.62 -46.64
N VAL A 106 -11.82 -23.85 -46.39
CA VAL A 106 -11.68 -22.46 -46.81
C VAL A 106 -11.17 -22.42 -48.26
N THR A 107 -11.89 -21.72 -49.14
CA THR A 107 -11.56 -21.66 -50.60
C THR A 107 -11.10 -20.28 -51.08
N SER A 108 -11.26 -19.29 -50.23
CA SER A 108 -10.71 -17.92 -50.28
C SER A 108 -10.53 -17.45 -48.84
N PRO A 109 -9.62 -16.52 -48.54
CA PRO A 109 -9.44 -16.03 -47.18
C PRO A 109 -10.75 -15.56 -46.53
N ILE A 110 -10.83 -15.72 -45.21
CA ILE A 110 -11.91 -15.17 -44.38
C ILE A 110 -11.47 -13.75 -44.04
N GLU A 111 -12.28 -12.74 -44.33
CA GLU A 111 -11.95 -11.34 -44.07
C GLU A 111 -13.01 -10.72 -43.15
N ILE A 112 -12.58 -10.26 -41.98
CA ILE A 112 -13.41 -9.63 -40.95
C ILE A 112 -13.18 -8.12 -41.04
N HIS A 113 -14.23 -7.37 -41.38
CA HIS A 113 -14.21 -5.92 -41.68
C HIS A 113 -15.07 -5.08 -40.72
N HIS A 114 -15.56 -5.69 -39.63
CA HIS A 114 -16.35 -5.06 -38.58
C HIS A 114 -16.21 -5.90 -37.28
N PRO A 115 -16.58 -5.36 -36.10
CA PRO A 115 -16.66 -6.11 -34.85
C PRO A 115 -17.41 -7.44 -35.03
N LEU A 116 -16.81 -8.53 -34.56
CA LEU A 116 -17.29 -9.89 -34.81
C LEU A 116 -16.68 -10.91 -33.85
N THR A 117 -17.53 -11.68 -33.19
CA THR A 117 -17.10 -12.80 -32.34
C THR A 117 -17.26 -14.11 -33.10
N MET A 118 -16.17 -14.87 -33.28
CA MET A 118 -16.20 -16.20 -33.88
C MET A 118 -15.84 -17.26 -32.83
N ILE A 119 -16.76 -18.19 -32.57
CA ILE A 119 -16.56 -19.28 -31.60
C ILE A 119 -16.70 -20.66 -32.25
N GLY A 120 -15.76 -21.55 -31.91
CA GLY A 120 -15.75 -22.96 -32.28
C GLY A 120 -16.37 -23.87 -31.21
N ALA A 121 -16.57 -25.14 -31.53
CA ALA A 121 -17.19 -26.12 -30.64
C ALA A 121 -16.38 -26.45 -29.36
N GLN A 122 -15.17 -25.87 -29.23
CA GLN A 122 -14.30 -25.97 -28.06
C GLN A 122 -13.95 -24.60 -27.46
N ASP A 123 -14.78 -23.58 -27.70
CA ASP A 123 -14.71 -22.30 -26.99
C ASP A 123 -14.72 -22.51 -25.46
N GLY A 124 -13.92 -21.71 -24.74
CA GLY A 124 -13.64 -21.84 -23.30
C GLY A 124 -12.99 -23.16 -22.86
N ASN A 125 -12.49 -24.00 -23.79
CA ASN A 125 -11.78 -25.23 -23.47
C ASN A 125 -10.32 -25.15 -23.96
N SER A 126 -9.42 -24.82 -23.03
CA SER A 126 -7.97 -24.67 -23.24
C SER A 126 -7.35 -25.63 -24.25
N ALA A 127 -6.75 -25.06 -25.31
CA ALA A 127 -6.08 -25.83 -26.36
C ALA A 127 -4.84 -26.57 -25.86
N LEU A 128 -4.28 -26.19 -24.70
CA LEU A 128 -3.13 -26.81 -24.04
C LEU A 128 -3.24 -28.34 -23.86
N GLN A 129 -4.46 -28.87 -23.71
CA GLN A 129 -4.74 -30.29 -23.50
C GLN A 129 -5.49 -30.95 -24.67
N ARG A 130 -5.85 -30.19 -25.71
CA ARG A 130 -6.54 -30.68 -26.91
C ARG A 130 -5.56 -31.23 -27.94
N THR A 131 -6.07 -31.97 -28.93
CA THR A 131 -5.26 -32.55 -30.00
C THR A 131 -6.04 -32.52 -31.32
N SER A 132 -5.45 -31.96 -32.37
CA SER A 132 -6.10 -31.88 -33.69
C SER A 132 -6.58 -33.25 -34.20
N GLY A 133 -7.73 -33.22 -34.86
CA GLY A 133 -8.35 -34.40 -35.46
C GLY A 133 -9.26 -35.21 -34.54
N ASP A 134 -9.63 -34.69 -33.37
CA ASP A 134 -10.86 -35.13 -32.71
C ASP A 134 -12.09 -34.72 -33.54
N VAL A 135 -13.19 -35.45 -33.38
CA VAL A 135 -14.44 -35.20 -34.10
C VAL A 135 -15.28 -34.08 -33.49
N SER A 136 -14.94 -33.61 -32.29
CA SER A 136 -15.61 -32.50 -31.58
C SER A 136 -14.99 -31.13 -31.85
N GLU A 137 -13.98 -31.05 -32.72
CA GLU A 137 -13.29 -29.81 -33.08
C GLU A 137 -13.98 -29.10 -34.27
N SER A 138 -14.02 -27.77 -34.23
CA SER A 138 -14.41 -26.94 -35.37
C SER A 138 -13.17 -26.61 -36.20
N VAL A 139 -12.88 -27.48 -37.18
CA VAL A 139 -11.64 -27.45 -37.97
C VAL A 139 -11.75 -26.46 -39.14
N ILE A 140 -11.01 -25.36 -39.08
CA ILE A 140 -10.84 -24.41 -40.18
C ILE A 140 -9.71 -24.90 -41.09
N ASP A 141 -10.07 -25.48 -42.23
CA ASP A 141 -9.13 -26.10 -43.17
C ASP A 141 -8.67 -25.07 -44.22
N LEU A 142 -7.49 -24.49 -44.00
CA LEU A 142 -6.91 -23.42 -44.82
C LEU A 142 -6.17 -23.92 -46.07
N ARG A 143 -6.10 -25.25 -46.29
CA ARG A 143 -5.13 -25.88 -47.19
C ARG A 143 -5.37 -25.58 -48.68
N GLY A 144 -4.27 -25.46 -49.44
CA GLY A 144 -4.29 -25.51 -50.90
C GLY A 144 -4.49 -24.20 -51.68
N ALA A 145 -4.64 -23.04 -51.02
CA ALA A 145 -4.73 -21.74 -51.71
C ALA A 145 -4.10 -20.54 -50.98
N ASN A 146 -3.21 -20.76 -50.00
CA ASN A 146 -2.71 -19.72 -49.08
C ASN A 146 -3.86 -18.93 -48.41
N ASN A 147 -4.89 -19.66 -47.99
CA ASN A 147 -5.96 -19.08 -47.19
C ASN A 147 -5.45 -18.74 -45.80
N LYS A 148 -6.11 -17.77 -45.17
CA LYS A 148 -5.87 -17.31 -43.80
C LYS A 148 -7.14 -16.62 -43.30
N ILE A 149 -7.21 -16.37 -42.01
CA ILE A 149 -8.16 -15.41 -41.43
C ILE A 149 -7.47 -14.04 -41.47
N LEU A 150 -8.15 -13.02 -41.99
CA LEU A 150 -7.72 -11.63 -41.98
C LEU A 150 -8.64 -10.81 -41.08
N ILE A 151 -8.05 -10.05 -40.17
CA ILE A 151 -8.73 -9.11 -39.28
C ILE A 151 -8.36 -7.69 -39.70
N PHE A 152 -9.38 -6.88 -40.03
CA PHE A 152 -9.27 -5.46 -40.43
C PHE A 152 -10.11 -4.53 -39.53
N SER A 153 -10.54 -5.00 -38.36
CA SER A 153 -11.43 -4.30 -37.43
C SER A 153 -11.01 -4.55 -35.99
N SER A 154 -11.29 -3.57 -35.12
CA SER A 154 -11.34 -3.74 -33.67
C SER A 154 -12.48 -4.66 -33.25
N ASP A 155 -12.45 -5.08 -31.99
CA ASP A 155 -13.49 -5.84 -31.29
C ASP A 155 -13.78 -7.18 -31.99
N VAL A 156 -12.71 -7.97 -32.16
CA VAL A 156 -12.75 -9.26 -32.86
C VAL A 156 -12.20 -10.36 -31.96
N VAL A 157 -13.06 -11.33 -31.67
CA VAL A 157 -12.74 -12.51 -30.87
C VAL A 157 -12.69 -13.75 -31.78
N ILE A 158 -11.61 -14.54 -31.69
CA ILE A 158 -11.48 -15.83 -32.37
C ILE A 158 -11.14 -16.91 -31.34
N SER A 159 -12.14 -17.71 -30.95
CA SER A 159 -12.00 -18.73 -29.91
C SER A 159 -12.35 -20.15 -30.35
N GLY A 160 -11.61 -21.15 -29.84
CA GLY A 160 -12.07 -22.54 -29.80
C GLY A 160 -11.93 -23.35 -31.09
N PHE A 161 -11.09 -22.95 -32.05
CA PHE A 161 -10.93 -23.63 -33.36
C PHE A 161 -9.74 -24.58 -33.47
N ASP A 162 -9.76 -25.44 -34.49
CA ASP A 162 -8.59 -26.18 -35.01
C ASP A 162 -8.21 -25.64 -36.41
N ILE A 163 -7.22 -24.74 -36.45
CA ILE A 163 -6.80 -23.99 -37.64
C ILE A 163 -5.62 -24.73 -38.31
N HIS A 164 -5.92 -25.36 -39.45
CA HIS A 164 -5.05 -26.35 -40.09
C HIS A 164 -4.54 -25.87 -41.46
N GLY A 165 -3.23 -25.61 -41.57
CA GLY A 165 -2.53 -25.20 -42.79
C GLY A 165 -1.88 -26.35 -43.59
N ASP A 166 -1.20 -26.01 -44.69
CA ASP A 166 -0.30 -26.95 -45.39
C ASP A 166 0.98 -26.29 -45.94
N GLU A 167 1.70 -27.04 -46.77
CA GLU A 167 2.85 -26.57 -47.57
C GLU A 167 2.54 -25.40 -48.53
N ASN A 168 1.29 -24.90 -48.58
CA ASN A 168 0.85 -23.74 -49.35
C ASN A 168 0.30 -22.61 -48.47
N THR A 169 0.30 -22.76 -47.13
CA THR A 169 -0.26 -21.78 -46.17
C THR A 169 0.87 -21.01 -45.46
N ARG A 170 0.94 -19.68 -45.64
CA ARG A 170 1.99 -18.81 -45.06
C ARG A 170 1.70 -18.41 -43.62
N CYS A 171 0.43 -18.29 -43.25
CA CYS A 171 -0.04 -17.71 -42.01
C CYS A 171 -1.43 -18.26 -41.69
N GLY A 172 -1.74 -18.49 -40.41
CA GLY A 172 -3.07 -18.92 -39.95
C GLY A 172 -4.00 -17.72 -39.75
N ILE A 173 -3.66 -16.87 -38.77
CA ILE A 173 -4.38 -15.64 -38.44
C ILE A 173 -3.48 -14.44 -38.74
N TYR A 174 -4.02 -13.47 -39.49
CA TYR A 174 -3.31 -12.28 -39.93
C TYR A 174 -4.09 -11.02 -39.55
N ILE A 175 -3.54 -10.25 -38.61
CA ILE A 175 -4.11 -8.97 -38.17
C ILE A 175 -3.49 -7.87 -39.03
N ALA A 176 -4.31 -7.06 -39.69
CA ALA A 176 -3.83 -6.01 -40.59
C ALA A 176 -4.64 -4.73 -40.42
N GLY A 177 -4.09 -3.73 -39.71
CA GLY A 177 -4.75 -2.42 -39.55
C GLY A 177 -5.01 -1.68 -40.87
N GLY A 178 -4.21 -1.95 -41.90
CA GLY A 178 -4.39 -1.38 -43.23
C GLY A 178 -4.08 0.12 -43.27
N SER A 179 -5.07 0.94 -42.93
CA SER A 179 -4.94 2.40 -42.73
C SER A 179 -5.53 2.90 -41.42
N ASN A 180 -6.00 1.98 -40.57
CA ASN A 180 -6.74 2.24 -39.36
C ASN A 180 -5.97 1.59 -38.20
N ASP A 181 -6.04 2.21 -37.04
CA ASP A 181 -5.57 1.62 -35.80
C ASP A 181 -6.59 0.57 -35.32
N LEU A 182 -6.13 -0.44 -34.60
CA LEU A 182 -6.95 -1.58 -34.15
C LEU A 182 -6.87 -1.72 -32.64
N SER A 183 -7.96 -2.14 -32.01
CA SER A 183 -8.09 -2.36 -30.56
C SER A 183 -8.87 -3.65 -30.27
N ASN A 184 -8.75 -4.19 -29.06
CA ASN A 184 -9.60 -5.27 -28.54
C ASN A 184 -9.66 -6.51 -29.46
N ILE A 185 -8.50 -7.11 -29.74
CA ILE A 185 -8.42 -8.34 -30.54
C ILE A 185 -8.06 -9.51 -29.63
N GLU A 186 -9.00 -10.44 -29.46
CA GLU A 186 -8.79 -11.65 -28.67
C GLU A 186 -8.59 -12.87 -29.59
N ILE A 187 -7.52 -13.63 -29.37
CA ILE A 187 -7.30 -14.93 -30.00
C ILE A 187 -7.09 -15.96 -28.89
N SER A 188 -8.10 -16.78 -28.63
CA SER A 188 -8.12 -17.67 -27.47
C SER A 188 -8.42 -19.14 -27.79
N ASP A 189 -7.89 -20.07 -27.00
CA ASP A 189 -8.23 -21.51 -27.08
C ASP A 189 -8.17 -22.15 -28.49
N ASN A 190 -7.28 -21.71 -29.38
CA ASN A 190 -7.13 -22.30 -30.72
C ASN A 190 -5.98 -23.31 -30.79
N LEU A 191 -6.19 -24.43 -31.49
CA LEU A 191 -5.12 -25.25 -32.06
C LEU A 191 -4.70 -24.60 -33.40
N ILE A 192 -3.44 -24.19 -33.55
CA ILE A 192 -2.96 -23.47 -34.75
C ILE A 192 -1.75 -24.21 -35.31
N HIS A 193 -1.90 -24.94 -36.43
CA HIS A 193 -0.82 -25.80 -36.90
C HIS A 193 -0.69 -26.07 -38.41
N GLY A 194 0.50 -26.52 -38.84
CA GLY A 194 0.78 -27.00 -40.20
C GLY A 194 1.08 -25.93 -41.26
N MET A 195 1.35 -24.68 -40.85
CA MET A 195 1.72 -23.58 -41.76
C MET A 195 3.17 -23.70 -42.20
N ALA A 196 3.41 -24.01 -43.48
CA ALA A 196 4.76 -24.27 -43.99
C ALA A 196 4.93 -23.88 -45.47
N MET A 197 4.56 -22.64 -45.83
CA MET A 197 4.48 -22.20 -47.23
C MET A 197 5.77 -22.40 -48.04
N LYS A 198 5.62 -23.13 -49.13
CA LYS A 198 6.61 -23.32 -50.19
C LYS A 198 6.69 -22.11 -51.13
N GLN A 199 7.58 -21.16 -50.82
CA GLN A 199 8.01 -20.17 -51.83
C GLN A 199 9.20 -20.67 -52.67
N ASP A 200 9.18 -20.33 -53.97
CA ASP A 200 10.32 -20.49 -54.90
C ASP A 200 11.37 -19.35 -54.75
N ALA A 201 11.33 -18.60 -53.63
CA ALA A 201 12.14 -17.41 -53.37
C ALA A 201 13.09 -17.61 -52.19
N ILE A 202 14.01 -16.65 -52.03
CA ILE A 202 15.28 -16.80 -51.28
C ILE A 202 15.08 -16.62 -49.75
N ARG A 203 13.84 -16.45 -49.28
CA ARG A 203 13.46 -16.21 -47.88
C ARG A 203 12.07 -16.79 -47.65
N ALA A 204 11.92 -17.75 -46.73
CA ALA A 204 10.63 -18.36 -46.44
C ALA A 204 10.42 -18.44 -44.92
N THR A 205 9.54 -17.58 -44.42
CA THR A 205 8.96 -17.65 -43.07
C THR A 205 7.53 -18.17 -43.16
N SER A 206 7.07 -18.86 -42.12
CA SER A 206 5.67 -19.24 -41.94
C SER A 206 5.24 -18.93 -40.51
N TRP A 207 4.02 -18.47 -40.35
CA TRP A 207 3.50 -17.92 -39.10
C TRP A 207 2.28 -18.67 -38.60
N GLY A 208 2.12 -18.83 -37.28
CA GLY A 208 0.83 -19.14 -36.67
C GLY A 208 -0.07 -17.89 -36.72
N ILE A 209 0.32 -16.87 -35.96
CA ILE A 209 -0.30 -15.55 -35.87
C ILE A 209 0.71 -14.49 -36.35
N LEU A 210 0.25 -13.51 -37.11
CA LEU A 210 1.08 -12.43 -37.65
C LEU A 210 0.29 -11.11 -37.64
N THR A 211 0.83 -10.05 -37.02
CA THR A 211 0.35 -8.68 -37.26
C THR A 211 1.10 -8.05 -38.46
N ASP A 212 0.49 -7.12 -39.19
CA ASP A 212 1.04 -6.64 -40.46
C ASP A 212 2.13 -5.56 -40.30
N ALA A 213 3.01 -5.45 -41.30
CA ALA A 213 3.97 -4.35 -41.45
C ALA A 213 3.93 -3.87 -42.90
N VAL A 214 3.35 -2.69 -43.14
CA VAL A 214 3.03 -2.25 -44.51
C VAL A 214 4.28 -1.78 -45.27
N GLU A 215 4.47 -2.33 -46.48
CA GLU A 215 5.49 -1.90 -47.43
C GLU A 215 5.40 -0.39 -47.74
N SER A 216 6.56 0.28 -47.87
CA SER A 216 6.79 1.64 -48.44
C SER A 216 7.17 2.77 -47.47
N GLY A 217 7.35 2.51 -46.18
CA GLY A 217 8.10 3.41 -45.27
C GLY A 217 7.37 4.66 -44.78
N GLN A 218 6.05 4.70 -44.93
CA GLN A 218 5.04 5.46 -44.17
C GLN A 218 3.80 4.55 -44.22
N ILE A 219 3.06 4.25 -43.15
CA ILE A 219 2.56 5.08 -42.03
C ILE A 219 2.68 4.26 -40.71
N LEU A 220 2.72 4.92 -39.53
CA LEU A 220 2.60 4.27 -38.23
C LEU A 220 1.13 3.90 -37.95
N HIS A 221 0.86 2.67 -37.52
CA HIS A 221 -0.46 2.26 -37.04
C HIS A 221 -0.32 1.48 -35.73
N THR A 222 -1.27 1.66 -34.82
CA THR A 222 -1.24 1.03 -33.50
C THR A 222 -2.17 -0.18 -33.44
N ILE A 223 -1.72 -1.20 -32.70
CA ILE A 223 -2.57 -2.28 -32.23
C ILE A 223 -2.55 -2.19 -30.72
N ASP A 224 -3.69 -1.82 -30.16
CA ASP A 224 -3.99 -1.75 -28.72
C ASP A 224 -4.82 -2.99 -28.31
N GLY A 225 -4.88 -3.33 -27.02
CA GLY A 225 -5.71 -4.41 -26.49
C GLY A 225 -5.60 -5.76 -27.21
N LEU A 226 -4.38 -6.20 -27.56
CA LEU A 226 -4.16 -7.49 -28.24
C LEU A 226 -3.95 -8.63 -27.24
N HIS A 227 -4.99 -9.43 -26.98
CA HIS A 227 -4.92 -10.56 -26.05
C HIS A 227 -4.84 -11.90 -26.80
N ILE A 228 -3.77 -12.66 -26.57
CA ILE A 228 -3.57 -13.98 -27.17
C ILE A 228 -3.36 -15.00 -26.06
N HIS A 229 -4.34 -15.84 -25.77
CA HIS A 229 -4.25 -16.76 -24.62
C HIS A 229 -4.79 -18.18 -24.82
N GLY A 230 -4.31 -19.14 -24.03
CA GLY A 230 -4.82 -20.52 -24.04
C GLY A 230 -4.57 -21.36 -25.31
N ASN A 231 -3.98 -20.78 -26.37
CA ASN A 231 -3.76 -21.43 -27.68
C ASN A 231 -2.65 -22.49 -27.62
N HIS A 232 -2.68 -23.46 -28.54
CA HIS A 232 -1.54 -24.35 -28.82
C HIS A 232 -1.11 -24.20 -30.28
N ILE A 233 0.00 -23.49 -30.48
CA ILE A 233 0.59 -23.17 -31.78
C ILE A 233 1.73 -24.16 -32.06
N TYR A 234 1.61 -24.97 -33.13
CA TYR A 234 2.62 -26.02 -33.39
C TYR A 234 2.81 -26.42 -34.85
N ASP A 235 3.90 -27.15 -35.15
CA ASP A 235 4.26 -27.60 -36.51
C ASP A 235 4.26 -26.45 -37.53
N ILE A 236 5.00 -25.38 -37.20
CA ILE A 236 5.13 -24.17 -38.02
C ILE A 236 6.51 -24.17 -38.69
N GLY A 237 6.56 -23.95 -40.01
CA GLY A 237 7.80 -23.90 -40.80
C GLY A 237 8.33 -25.29 -41.24
N GLY A 238 9.65 -25.41 -41.39
CA GLY A 238 10.36 -26.67 -41.60
C GLY A 238 10.31 -27.25 -43.03
N TYR A 239 9.35 -26.83 -43.85
CA TYR A 239 9.28 -27.24 -45.25
C TYR A 239 10.27 -26.45 -46.11
N ASN A 240 11.15 -27.15 -46.85
CA ASN A 240 12.21 -26.52 -47.66
C ASN A 240 13.15 -25.57 -46.88
N ASP A 241 13.46 -25.87 -45.61
CA ASP A 241 14.21 -24.99 -44.71
C ASP A 241 13.51 -23.64 -44.41
N SER A 242 12.17 -23.58 -44.42
CA SER A 242 11.42 -22.40 -43.97
C SER A 242 11.49 -22.23 -42.44
N ILE A 243 11.59 -20.98 -42.00
CA ILE A 243 11.65 -20.61 -40.57
C ILE A 243 10.23 -20.57 -40.02
N GLY A 244 9.97 -21.30 -38.94
CA GLY A 244 8.70 -21.26 -38.22
C GLY A 244 8.64 -20.13 -37.20
N LEU A 245 7.53 -19.41 -37.16
CA LEU A 245 7.26 -18.31 -36.23
C LEU A 245 5.86 -18.53 -35.61
N GLY A 246 5.76 -18.66 -34.29
CA GLY A 246 4.48 -18.93 -33.62
C GLY A 246 3.56 -17.71 -33.69
N ILE A 247 3.97 -16.63 -33.03
CA ILE A 247 3.37 -15.30 -33.05
C ILE A 247 4.45 -14.31 -33.52
N SER A 248 4.10 -13.41 -34.42
CA SER A 248 4.97 -12.33 -34.89
C SER A 248 4.23 -11.00 -34.77
N ILE A 249 4.78 -10.12 -33.93
CA ILE A 249 4.24 -8.79 -33.67
C ILE A 249 5.10 -7.74 -34.35
N HIS A 250 4.46 -7.00 -35.24
CA HIS A 250 4.91 -5.75 -35.81
C HIS A 250 4.09 -4.61 -35.18
N GLU A 251 4.78 -3.57 -34.71
CA GLU A 251 4.24 -2.32 -34.15
C GLU A 251 3.03 -2.46 -33.21
N VAL A 252 3.32 -2.65 -31.92
CA VAL A 252 2.37 -2.41 -30.82
C VAL A 252 2.83 -1.14 -30.12
N VAL A 253 1.92 -0.19 -29.96
CA VAL A 253 2.13 1.07 -29.24
C VAL A 253 0.80 1.38 -28.58
N SER A 254 0.82 1.55 -27.26
CA SER A 254 -0.33 1.99 -26.49
C SER A 254 0.00 3.28 -25.75
N SER A 255 -1.02 4.11 -25.57
CA SER A 255 -1.01 5.27 -24.67
C SER A 255 -1.59 4.94 -23.29
N GLU A 256 -2.18 3.75 -23.13
CA GLU A 256 -2.91 3.34 -21.93
C GLU A 256 -2.06 2.45 -21.03
N ILE A 257 -2.34 2.52 -19.73
CA ILE A 257 -1.84 1.57 -18.74
C ILE A 257 -2.65 0.29 -18.96
N ASP A 258 -1.98 -0.80 -19.35
CA ASP A 258 -2.50 -2.11 -19.83
C ASP A 258 -2.89 -2.27 -21.31
N GLY A 259 -2.97 -1.22 -22.14
CA GLY A 259 -3.34 -1.31 -23.58
C GLY A 259 -2.32 -2.02 -24.51
N GLY A 260 -1.39 -2.79 -23.97
CA GLY A 260 -0.36 -3.50 -24.70
C GLY A 260 -0.83 -4.73 -25.48
N ALA A 261 0.11 -5.64 -25.75
CA ALA A 261 -0.20 -6.98 -26.25
C ALA A 261 0.08 -8.01 -25.17
N LEU A 262 -0.97 -8.58 -24.57
CA LEU A 262 -0.88 -9.63 -23.56
C LEU A 262 -0.89 -11.01 -24.25
N ILE A 263 0.22 -11.73 -24.19
CA ILE A 263 0.32 -13.10 -24.69
C ILE A 263 0.52 -14.03 -23.50
N GLU A 264 -0.46 -14.84 -23.15
CA GLU A 264 -0.37 -15.68 -21.96
C GLU A 264 -0.95 -17.08 -22.04
N ASN A 265 -0.43 -17.99 -21.22
CA ASN A 265 -0.96 -19.36 -21.09
C ASN A 265 -1.04 -20.14 -22.42
N ASN A 266 -0.28 -19.74 -23.44
CA ASN A 266 -0.19 -20.44 -24.72
C ASN A 266 0.86 -21.56 -24.66
N ARG A 267 0.78 -22.51 -25.59
CA ARG A 267 1.79 -23.55 -25.80
C ARG A 267 2.35 -23.47 -27.20
N PHE A 268 3.68 -23.45 -27.30
CA PHE A 268 4.42 -23.55 -28.54
C PHE A 268 5.07 -24.93 -28.63
N SER A 269 4.88 -25.66 -29.73
CA SER A 269 5.68 -26.87 -29.96
C SER A 269 6.03 -27.14 -31.41
N ASP A 270 7.12 -27.86 -31.67
CA ASP A 270 7.52 -28.25 -33.03
C ASP A 270 7.62 -27.03 -33.99
N ILE A 271 8.05 -25.87 -33.47
CA ILE A 271 8.34 -24.68 -34.28
C ILE A 271 9.71 -24.91 -34.93
N HIS A 272 9.74 -25.03 -36.26
CA HIS A 272 10.90 -25.55 -36.98
C HIS A 272 11.93 -24.49 -37.35
N ASP A 273 13.20 -24.85 -37.19
CA ASP A 273 14.35 -24.08 -37.67
C ASP A 273 14.39 -24.03 -39.22
N GLY A 274 14.86 -22.90 -39.75
CA GLY A 274 15.01 -22.68 -41.20
C GLY A 274 16.39 -22.15 -41.60
N LYS A 275 16.55 -21.67 -42.85
CA LYS A 275 17.82 -21.12 -43.35
C LYS A 275 17.69 -19.76 -44.01
N TRP A 276 18.58 -18.84 -43.63
CA TRP A 276 18.71 -17.53 -44.27
C TRP A 276 19.72 -17.54 -45.42
N ALA A 277 19.27 -17.25 -46.63
CA ALA A 277 20.11 -17.32 -47.84
C ALA A 277 20.83 -16.00 -48.18
N GLY A 278 20.69 -14.94 -47.38
CA GLY A 278 21.41 -13.66 -47.55
C GLY A 278 22.90 -13.75 -47.21
N ALA A 279 23.27 -14.52 -46.17
CA ALA A 279 24.64 -14.65 -45.69
C ALA A 279 24.99 -16.12 -45.39
N ALA A 280 25.82 -16.72 -46.27
CA ALA A 280 26.48 -18.02 -46.10
C ALA A 280 25.60 -19.28 -45.85
N GLY A 281 24.27 -19.16 -45.76
CA GLY A 281 23.38 -20.28 -45.43
C GLY A 281 23.40 -20.58 -43.94
N LEU A 282 23.16 -19.55 -43.11
CA LEU A 282 23.02 -19.67 -41.67
C LEU A 282 21.70 -20.37 -41.33
N ASP A 283 21.78 -21.36 -40.45
CA ASP A 283 20.62 -21.94 -39.78
C ASP A 283 20.05 -20.90 -38.80
N VAL A 284 18.75 -20.62 -38.87
CA VAL A 284 18.02 -19.68 -38.01
C VAL A 284 17.01 -20.47 -37.19
N PRO A 285 16.96 -20.29 -35.85
CA PRO A 285 16.00 -21.01 -35.02
C PRO A 285 14.56 -20.63 -35.41
N GLY A 286 13.64 -21.57 -35.29
CA GLY A 286 12.22 -21.23 -35.18
C GLY A 286 11.97 -20.40 -33.92
N MET A 287 10.92 -19.58 -33.87
CA MET A 287 10.63 -18.69 -32.72
C MET A 287 9.17 -18.80 -32.30
N GLY A 288 8.89 -18.89 -31.00
CA GLY A 288 7.55 -18.94 -30.43
C GLY A 288 6.87 -17.58 -30.50
N VAL A 289 7.50 -16.55 -29.92
CA VAL A 289 7.09 -15.15 -30.06
C VAL A 289 8.25 -14.34 -30.67
N PHE A 290 7.94 -13.41 -31.56
CA PHE A 290 8.91 -12.55 -32.26
C PHE A 290 8.38 -11.12 -32.41
N THR A 291 9.24 -10.12 -32.24
CA THR A 291 8.85 -8.69 -32.25
C THR A 291 9.81 -7.84 -33.09
N HIS A 292 9.34 -6.67 -33.58
CA HIS A 292 10.09 -5.77 -34.47
C HIS A 292 10.47 -4.41 -33.84
N GLU A 293 11.44 -3.73 -34.44
CA GLU A 293 12.20 -2.59 -33.86
C GLU A 293 11.45 -1.26 -33.68
N GLN A 294 10.17 -1.19 -34.07
CA GLN A 294 9.34 0.02 -33.91
C GLN A 294 8.25 -0.12 -32.83
N THR A 295 8.26 -1.23 -32.06
CA THR A 295 7.50 -1.33 -30.81
C THR A 295 8.07 -0.36 -29.79
N THR A 296 7.39 0.77 -29.59
CA THR A 296 7.87 1.85 -28.72
C THR A 296 7.50 1.52 -27.27
N VAL A 297 8.41 0.88 -26.53
CA VAL A 297 8.24 0.65 -25.10
C VAL A 297 8.67 1.92 -24.36
N TYR A 298 7.72 2.66 -23.81
CA TYR A 298 8.02 3.87 -23.05
C TYR A 298 8.53 3.51 -21.66
N ALA A 299 9.77 3.90 -21.34
CA ALA A 299 10.34 3.73 -20.01
C ALA A 299 9.81 4.83 -19.06
N GLY A 300 8.56 4.67 -18.63
CA GLY A 300 7.87 5.56 -17.70
C GLY A 300 6.84 4.80 -16.87
N ASP A 301 5.94 4.08 -17.55
CA ASP A 301 4.78 3.41 -16.96
C ASP A 301 4.91 1.88 -17.10
N TYR A 302 4.58 1.14 -16.05
CA TYR A 302 4.95 -0.28 -15.93
C TYR A 302 4.14 -1.24 -16.82
N LEU A 303 3.19 -0.75 -17.62
CA LEU A 303 2.21 -1.58 -18.35
C LEU A 303 2.06 -1.26 -19.86
N SER A 304 2.74 -0.24 -20.41
CA SER A 304 2.68 0.10 -21.84
C SER A 304 3.64 -0.76 -22.71
N GLY A 305 3.30 -2.03 -22.95
CA GLY A 305 4.13 -2.92 -23.78
C GLY A 305 3.63 -4.34 -24.02
N ILE A 306 4.46 -5.18 -24.66
CA ILE A 306 4.14 -6.59 -24.93
C ILE A 306 4.41 -7.42 -23.65
N SER A 307 3.36 -7.95 -23.02
CA SER A 307 3.40 -8.72 -21.78
C SER A 307 3.33 -10.22 -22.05
N LEU A 308 4.22 -11.02 -21.43
CA LEU A 308 4.29 -12.48 -21.64
C LEU A 308 4.15 -13.23 -20.30
N ARG A 309 3.03 -13.96 -20.08
CA ARG A 309 2.76 -14.71 -18.82
C ARG A 309 2.46 -16.19 -19.09
N GLY A 310 2.83 -17.12 -18.21
CA GLY A 310 2.39 -18.54 -18.26
C GLY A 310 2.68 -19.40 -19.51
N ASN A 311 3.37 -18.88 -20.54
CA ASN A 311 3.55 -19.59 -21.83
C ASN A 311 4.49 -20.80 -21.74
N GLN A 312 4.13 -21.90 -22.42
CA GLN A 312 4.85 -23.18 -22.44
C GLN A 312 5.57 -23.39 -23.79
N TYR A 313 6.80 -23.91 -23.77
CA TYR A 313 7.60 -24.18 -24.99
C TYR A 313 8.13 -25.63 -25.01
N ALA A 314 7.92 -26.37 -26.10
CA ALA A 314 8.29 -27.79 -26.19
C ALA A 314 8.83 -28.20 -27.57
N ASN A 315 9.90 -28.99 -27.61
CA ASN A 315 10.53 -29.48 -28.85
C ASN A 315 10.90 -28.35 -29.86
N MET A 316 11.46 -27.26 -29.34
CA MET A 316 11.97 -26.11 -30.09
C MET A 316 13.48 -25.93 -29.84
N SER A 317 14.17 -25.20 -30.71
CA SER A 317 15.60 -24.88 -30.53
C SER A 317 15.81 -23.89 -29.37
N ILE A 318 16.99 -23.94 -28.73
CA ILE A 318 17.25 -23.24 -27.45
C ILE A 318 17.18 -21.69 -27.56
N GLY A 319 17.23 -21.12 -28.77
CA GLY A 319 17.05 -19.67 -29.00
C GLY A 319 15.62 -19.25 -29.39
N ALA A 320 14.61 -20.09 -29.15
CA ALA A 320 13.29 -19.97 -29.76
C ALA A 320 12.19 -19.33 -28.90
N ALA A 321 12.46 -18.87 -27.67
CA ALA A 321 11.41 -18.36 -26.79
C ALA A 321 10.91 -16.96 -27.20
N LEU A 322 11.84 -15.99 -27.24
CA LEU A 322 11.60 -14.62 -27.66
C LEU A 322 12.84 -14.07 -28.39
N GLN A 323 12.65 -13.21 -29.40
CA GLN A 323 13.75 -12.50 -30.03
C GLN A 323 13.32 -11.08 -30.39
N VAL A 324 14.20 -10.11 -30.11
CA VAL A 324 14.01 -8.68 -30.38
C VAL A 324 15.28 -8.20 -31.08
N SER A 325 15.19 -7.69 -32.31
CA SER A 325 16.36 -7.09 -32.98
C SER A 325 16.53 -5.62 -32.58
N ASN A 326 17.76 -5.13 -32.64
CA ASN A 326 18.14 -3.83 -32.09
C ASN A 326 18.99 -2.98 -33.08
N ALA A 327 18.97 -3.31 -34.38
CA ALA A 327 19.59 -2.55 -35.48
C ALA A 327 19.25 -3.04 -36.91
N GLY A 328 18.38 -4.02 -37.09
CA GLY A 328 18.03 -4.62 -38.38
C GLY A 328 16.57 -5.02 -38.50
N VAL A 329 15.76 -4.15 -39.12
CA VAL A 329 14.45 -4.48 -39.70
C VAL A 329 14.51 -5.83 -40.43
N PHE A 330 13.57 -6.74 -40.15
CA PHE A 330 13.39 -7.99 -40.91
C PHE A 330 12.78 -7.71 -42.30
N ASP A 331 13.45 -6.88 -43.09
CA ASP A 331 13.01 -6.53 -44.43
C ASP A 331 13.27 -7.73 -45.35
N GLU A 332 12.21 -8.35 -45.86
CA GLU A 332 12.28 -9.40 -46.88
C GLU A 332 12.94 -8.93 -48.21
N HIS A 333 13.26 -7.64 -48.33
CA HIS A 333 14.00 -7.02 -49.44
C HIS A 333 15.48 -6.66 -49.13
N SER A 334 15.86 -6.29 -47.90
CA SER A 334 17.24 -5.84 -47.57
C SER A 334 18.21 -7.00 -47.28
N GLY A 335 19.52 -6.77 -47.39
CA GLY A 335 20.52 -7.85 -47.44
C GLY A 335 21.19 -8.21 -46.11
N ASP A 336 20.93 -7.45 -45.04
CA ASP A 336 21.80 -7.42 -43.87
C ASP A 336 21.17 -8.13 -42.66
N PHE A 337 22.02 -8.86 -41.93
CA PHE A 337 21.68 -9.58 -40.70
C PHE A 337 22.83 -9.27 -39.71
N GLU A 338 22.96 -7.98 -39.36
CA GLU A 338 23.97 -7.48 -38.43
C GLU A 338 23.26 -6.96 -37.16
N ASN A 339 23.70 -7.48 -36.00
CA ASN A 339 23.12 -7.27 -34.65
C ASN A 339 21.71 -7.85 -34.45
N VAL A 340 21.67 -9.04 -33.84
CA VAL A 340 20.45 -9.65 -33.29
C VAL A 340 20.71 -9.90 -31.81
N ASP A 341 19.90 -9.29 -30.96
CA ASP A 341 19.83 -9.62 -29.55
C ASP A 341 18.78 -10.74 -29.36
N ALA A 342 19.03 -11.64 -28.42
CA ALA A 342 18.17 -12.80 -28.17
C ALA A 342 17.80 -12.84 -26.69
N PHE A 343 16.50 -12.80 -26.40
CA PHE A 343 15.95 -12.69 -25.06
C PHE A 343 15.40 -14.05 -24.63
N MET A 344 15.86 -14.58 -23.49
CA MET A 344 15.25 -15.78 -22.88
C MET A 344 14.57 -15.38 -21.58
N ILE A 345 13.24 -15.49 -21.56
CA ILE A 345 12.45 -15.41 -20.34
C ILE A 345 12.29 -16.83 -19.80
N ASN A 346 12.58 -17.02 -18.51
CA ASN A 346 12.37 -18.28 -17.80
C ASN A 346 10.98 -18.24 -17.14
N VAL A 347 10.13 -19.22 -17.42
CA VAL A 347 8.75 -19.29 -16.90
C VAL A 347 8.59 -20.60 -16.11
N GLY A 348 7.98 -20.53 -14.93
CA GLY A 348 8.02 -21.62 -13.94
C GLY A 348 7.26 -22.89 -14.33
N HIS A 349 7.78 -24.04 -13.86
CA HIS A 349 7.13 -25.37 -13.76
C HIS A 349 6.56 -26.03 -15.06
N THR A 350 6.92 -27.26 -15.49
CA THR A 350 7.92 -28.25 -15.07
C THR A 350 8.26 -29.22 -16.23
N SER A 351 9.34 -29.99 -16.04
CA SER A 351 9.62 -31.34 -16.59
C SER A 351 10.54 -31.51 -17.82
N SER A 352 11.78 -31.88 -17.49
CA SER A 352 12.78 -32.59 -18.32
C SER A 352 13.56 -31.80 -19.40
N VAL A 353 14.62 -31.12 -18.95
CA VAL A 353 15.87 -31.04 -19.73
C VAL A 353 16.91 -31.95 -19.05
N ASN A 354 17.50 -32.87 -19.81
CA ASN A 354 18.41 -33.90 -19.30
C ASN A 354 19.83 -33.32 -19.09
N GLU A 355 20.33 -33.39 -17.86
CA GLU A 355 21.62 -32.85 -17.35
C GLU A 355 22.89 -33.25 -18.13
N THR A 356 22.82 -34.17 -19.10
CA THR A 356 24.01 -34.76 -19.73
C THR A 356 24.59 -34.00 -20.94
N ASN A 357 23.99 -32.89 -21.39
CA ASN A 357 24.43 -32.14 -22.58
C ASN A 357 24.72 -30.63 -22.36
N LEU A 358 24.54 -30.09 -21.16
CA LEU A 358 24.79 -28.66 -20.89
C LEU A 358 26.25 -28.43 -20.45
N ALA A 359 27.03 -27.82 -21.36
CA ALA A 359 28.28 -27.14 -21.07
C ALA A 359 28.16 -25.69 -21.57
N PRO A 360 28.78 -24.70 -20.90
CA PRO A 360 28.43 -23.30 -21.09
C PRO A 360 28.88 -22.77 -22.46
N PHE A 361 27.91 -22.28 -23.25
CA PHE A 361 28.18 -21.62 -24.52
C PHE A 361 28.08 -20.10 -24.42
N ALA A 362 29.09 -19.51 -23.79
CA ALA A 362 29.49 -18.16 -24.17
C ALA A 362 30.08 -18.18 -25.60
N LYS A 363 29.59 -17.33 -26.50
CA LYS A 363 30.23 -17.10 -27.81
C LYS A 363 30.82 -15.69 -27.92
N SER A 364 32.04 -15.56 -27.42
CA SER A 364 32.92 -14.45 -27.75
C SER A 364 33.05 -14.25 -29.26
N ILE A 365 32.72 -13.05 -29.77
CA ILE A 365 33.26 -12.56 -31.05
C ILE A 365 34.56 -11.80 -30.75
N GLY A 366 35.63 -12.55 -30.52
CA GLY A 366 36.96 -11.97 -30.40
C GLY A 366 37.48 -11.46 -31.74
N LYS A 367 37.62 -10.13 -31.88
CA LYS A 367 38.59 -9.54 -32.81
C LYS A 367 39.36 -8.37 -32.20
N ASN A 368 40.42 -8.74 -31.48
CA ASN A 368 41.49 -7.86 -31.04
C ASN A 368 42.11 -7.09 -32.22
N THR A 369 41.98 -5.75 -32.24
CA THR A 369 43.13 -4.80 -32.24
C THR A 369 42.70 -3.33 -32.10
N SER A 370 42.98 -2.74 -30.92
CA SER A 370 43.54 -1.39 -30.74
C SER A 370 42.90 -0.19 -31.46
N ILE A 371 42.11 0.63 -30.74
CA ILE A 371 42.31 2.09 -30.50
C ILE A 371 41.21 2.63 -29.52
N GLN A 372 41.46 3.82 -28.96
CA GLN A 372 40.77 4.54 -27.87
C GLN A 372 39.30 5.04 -28.14
N PRO A 373 38.57 5.55 -27.10
CA PRO A 373 37.10 5.68 -27.05
C PRO A 373 36.59 7.01 -27.66
N PRO A 374 35.29 7.40 -27.58
CA PRO A 374 34.12 6.70 -26.99
C PRO A 374 32.95 6.47 -27.96
N ILE A 375 31.97 5.67 -27.53
CA ILE A 375 30.59 5.71 -28.05
C ILE A 375 29.67 5.72 -26.83
N SER A 376 28.81 6.73 -26.75
CA SER A 376 27.75 6.84 -25.76
C SER A 376 26.63 5.87 -26.15
N VAL A 377 26.13 5.09 -25.18
CA VAL A 377 24.93 4.28 -25.32
C VAL A 377 23.92 4.86 -24.34
N GLY A 378 22.80 5.35 -24.86
CA GLY A 378 21.69 5.85 -24.05
C GLY A 378 20.86 4.71 -23.47
N GLU A 379 20.06 5.06 -22.48
CA GLU A 379 19.14 4.19 -21.75
C GLU A 379 18.38 3.19 -22.63
N SER A 380 18.51 1.90 -22.32
CA SER A 380 17.61 0.81 -22.74
C SER A 380 17.88 -0.41 -21.86
N THR A 381 16.83 -1.03 -21.33
CA THR A 381 16.90 -2.14 -20.36
C THR A 381 17.34 -3.46 -21.02
N ALA A 382 18.06 -4.29 -20.26
CA ALA A 382 18.47 -5.62 -20.68
C ALA A 382 17.97 -6.65 -19.65
N TYR A 383 17.32 -7.70 -20.12
CA TYR A 383 16.89 -8.83 -19.30
C TYR A 383 17.91 -9.96 -19.42
N PHE A 384 18.28 -10.54 -18.27
CA PHE A 384 19.29 -11.58 -18.19
C PHE A 384 18.68 -12.80 -17.51
N ALA A 385 18.96 -13.99 -18.04
CA ALA A 385 18.54 -15.27 -17.44
C ALA A 385 19.30 -15.63 -16.14
N SER A 386 19.86 -14.62 -15.46
CA SER A 386 20.75 -14.66 -14.31
C SER A 386 20.73 -13.26 -13.69
N PRO A 387 20.04 -13.06 -12.55
CA PRO A 387 20.10 -11.81 -11.79
C PRO A 387 21.52 -11.32 -11.52
N SER A 388 22.48 -12.23 -11.26
CA SER A 388 23.89 -11.87 -11.06
C SER A 388 24.51 -11.20 -12.29
N LEU A 389 24.19 -11.68 -13.50
CA LEU A 389 24.64 -11.07 -14.74
C LEU A 389 23.88 -9.77 -15.05
N ALA A 390 22.63 -9.64 -14.60
CA ALA A 390 21.85 -8.40 -14.71
C ALA A 390 22.48 -7.28 -13.90
N VAL A 391 22.57 -7.47 -12.58
CA VAL A 391 23.11 -6.48 -11.65
C VAL A 391 24.51 -6.03 -12.09
N ARG A 392 25.38 -7.00 -12.41
CA ARG A 392 26.73 -6.70 -12.90
C ARG A 392 26.73 -5.90 -14.20
N SER A 393 25.82 -6.16 -15.13
CA SER A 393 25.79 -5.45 -16.42
C SER A 393 25.23 -4.04 -16.29
N THR A 394 24.20 -3.84 -15.46
CA THR A 394 23.69 -2.50 -15.08
C THR A 394 24.81 -1.64 -14.50
N LEU A 395 25.60 -2.20 -13.58
CA LEU A 395 26.72 -1.52 -12.92
C LEU A 395 28.03 -1.45 -13.76
N LEU A 396 28.06 -2.11 -14.93
CA LEU A 396 29.13 -2.03 -15.93
C LEU A 396 28.91 -0.90 -16.96
N GLY A 397 27.64 -0.51 -17.19
CA GLY A 397 27.26 0.47 -18.20
C GLY A 397 26.93 1.87 -17.67
N SER A 398 26.69 2.02 -16.37
CA SER A 398 26.17 3.26 -15.78
C SER A 398 27.24 4.35 -15.55
N GLU A 399 26.92 5.57 -16.00
CA GLU A 399 27.59 6.81 -15.57
C GLU A 399 26.84 7.52 -14.41
N MET A 400 25.74 6.95 -13.91
CA MET A 400 24.99 7.49 -12.77
C MET A 400 25.63 7.08 -11.44
N ASP A 401 25.66 8.01 -10.49
CA ASP A 401 26.24 7.77 -9.17
C ASP A 401 25.36 6.84 -8.30
N GLY A 402 24.08 6.58 -8.61
CA GLY A 402 23.19 5.74 -7.79
C GLY A 402 22.21 4.88 -8.59
N HIS A 403 21.66 3.84 -7.94
CA HIS A 403 20.83 2.81 -8.56
C HIS A 403 19.82 2.20 -7.60
N SER A 404 18.57 2.01 -8.05
CA SER A 404 17.63 1.08 -7.43
C SER A 404 17.51 -0.17 -8.30
N ILE A 405 17.63 -1.35 -7.68
CA ILE A 405 17.60 -2.66 -8.32
C ILE A 405 16.55 -3.48 -7.58
N PHE A 406 15.48 -3.85 -8.30
CA PHE A 406 14.42 -4.71 -7.76
C PHE A 406 14.57 -6.11 -8.33
N LEU A 407 14.50 -7.11 -7.45
CA LEU A 407 14.61 -8.53 -7.78
C LEU A 407 13.22 -9.16 -7.70
N SER A 408 12.77 -9.77 -8.80
CA SER A 408 11.52 -10.52 -8.86
C SER A 408 11.62 -11.84 -8.09
N ASP A 409 10.47 -12.42 -7.73
CA ASP A 409 10.41 -13.71 -7.08
C ASP A 409 11.10 -14.83 -7.89
N GLY A 410 11.62 -15.84 -7.18
CA GLY A 410 12.16 -17.05 -7.81
C GLY A 410 13.34 -17.69 -7.09
N LEU A 411 13.59 -18.96 -7.43
CA LEU A 411 14.73 -19.75 -6.96
C LEU A 411 15.86 -19.75 -8.00
N PHE A 412 16.98 -19.12 -7.65
CA PHE A 412 18.13 -18.92 -8.54
C PHE A 412 19.32 -19.80 -8.11
N ASP A 413 19.72 -20.76 -8.96
CA ASP A 413 20.88 -21.61 -8.72
C ASP A 413 22.22 -20.91 -9.06
N GLU A 414 22.46 -19.75 -8.45
CA GLU A 414 23.66 -18.95 -8.62
C GLU A 414 24.01 -18.12 -7.36
N THR A 415 25.21 -17.52 -7.37
CA THR A 415 25.59 -16.48 -6.43
C THR A 415 25.22 -15.11 -7.01
N LEU A 416 24.45 -14.28 -6.30
CA LEU A 416 24.18 -12.90 -6.71
C LEU A 416 25.47 -12.07 -6.62
N VAL A 417 26.02 -11.63 -7.75
CA VAL A 417 27.28 -10.86 -7.81
C VAL A 417 26.99 -9.39 -8.10
N ILE A 418 27.29 -8.53 -7.13
CA ILE A 418 27.20 -7.07 -7.23
C ILE A 418 28.63 -6.54 -7.43
N GLU A 419 29.01 -6.20 -8.66
CA GLU A 419 30.35 -5.69 -8.99
C GLU A 419 30.30 -4.36 -9.75
N PRO A 420 30.24 -3.20 -9.07
CA PRO A 420 30.27 -1.90 -9.74
C PRO A 420 31.65 -1.52 -10.27
N THR A 421 31.62 -0.81 -11.40
CA THR A 421 32.83 -0.43 -12.16
C THR A 421 33.12 1.07 -12.18
N THR A 422 32.32 1.82 -11.44
CA THR A 422 32.43 3.27 -11.18
C THR A 422 32.32 3.53 -9.68
N ILE A 423 32.54 4.78 -9.26
CA ILE A 423 32.18 5.21 -7.91
C ILE A 423 30.65 5.17 -7.80
N GLN A 424 30.13 4.74 -6.66
CA GLN A 424 28.69 4.55 -6.43
C GLN A 424 28.23 5.19 -5.12
N GLY A 425 26.94 5.52 -5.02
CA GLY A 425 26.36 6.45 -4.07
C GLY A 425 24.83 6.40 -4.08
N ASN A 426 24.19 5.88 -3.03
CA ASN A 426 22.76 5.55 -3.00
C ASN A 426 22.44 4.38 -3.93
N MET A 427 22.87 3.17 -3.52
CA MET A 427 22.48 1.93 -4.18
C MET A 427 21.46 1.19 -3.31
N LEU A 428 20.32 0.85 -3.86
CA LEU A 428 19.33 -0.03 -3.25
C LEU A 428 19.26 -1.33 -4.05
N VAL A 429 19.36 -2.47 -3.38
CA VAL A 429 19.02 -3.79 -3.93
C VAL A 429 17.95 -4.40 -3.04
N SER A 430 16.73 -4.46 -3.55
CA SER A 430 15.54 -4.87 -2.80
C SER A 430 14.77 -5.95 -3.57
N ALA A 431 13.91 -6.69 -2.88
CA ALA A 431 12.88 -7.50 -3.52
C ALA A 431 11.78 -6.60 -4.11
N VAL A 432 11.00 -7.11 -5.05
CA VAL A 432 9.69 -6.51 -5.38
C VAL A 432 8.72 -6.78 -4.21
N ALA A 433 7.74 -5.91 -3.99
CA ALA A 433 6.68 -6.16 -3.01
C ALA A 433 6.08 -7.57 -3.19
N ASN A 434 5.82 -8.26 -2.08
CA ASN A 434 5.28 -9.62 -2.03
C ASN A 434 6.13 -10.70 -2.77
N SER A 435 7.43 -10.47 -2.99
CA SER A 435 8.35 -11.46 -3.59
C SER A 435 9.47 -11.89 -2.61
N ASN A 436 10.00 -13.09 -2.78
CA ASN A 436 11.11 -13.60 -1.95
C ASN A 436 12.23 -14.23 -2.81
N PRO A 437 13.04 -13.40 -3.52
CA PRO A 437 14.13 -13.86 -4.36
C PRO A 437 15.14 -14.70 -3.57
N THR A 438 15.25 -15.98 -3.94
CA THR A 438 16.02 -16.99 -3.21
C THR A 438 17.26 -17.44 -3.99
N PHE A 439 18.46 -17.18 -3.48
CA PHE A 439 19.73 -17.54 -4.13
C PHE A 439 20.41 -18.75 -3.47
N THR A 440 20.60 -19.84 -4.21
CA THR A 440 21.26 -21.05 -3.67
C THR A 440 22.78 -20.88 -3.49
N GLY A 441 23.41 -19.93 -4.19
CA GLY A 441 24.85 -19.71 -4.20
C GLY A 441 25.33 -18.59 -3.27
N GLY A 442 24.42 -17.89 -2.59
CA GLY A 442 24.74 -16.74 -1.73
C GLY A 442 24.84 -15.40 -2.48
N LEU A 443 25.42 -14.40 -1.82
CA LEU A 443 25.61 -13.03 -2.33
C LEU A 443 27.09 -12.62 -2.22
N LEU A 444 27.61 -11.97 -3.27
CA LEU A 444 28.97 -11.46 -3.37
C LEU A 444 28.98 -10.01 -3.83
N LEU A 445 29.26 -9.07 -2.92
CA LEU A 445 29.48 -7.65 -3.21
C LEU A 445 30.99 -7.40 -3.38
N GLN A 446 31.44 -7.01 -4.56
CA GLN A 446 32.85 -6.79 -4.88
C GLN A 446 33.08 -5.42 -5.51
N SER A 447 33.96 -4.59 -4.96
CA SER A 447 34.26 -3.29 -5.56
C SER A 447 35.71 -2.84 -5.40
N ASN A 448 36.28 -2.33 -6.50
CA ASN A 448 37.56 -1.63 -6.52
C ASN A 448 37.39 -0.09 -6.46
N PHE A 449 36.16 0.40 -6.30
CA PHE A 449 35.79 1.81 -6.28
C PHE A 449 35.07 2.17 -4.97
N MET A 450 35.17 3.43 -4.55
CA MET A 450 34.41 3.95 -3.41
C MET A 450 32.91 3.75 -3.65
N MET A 451 32.21 3.18 -2.67
CA MET A 451 30.76 3.05 -2.63
C MET A 451 30.23 3.81 -1.41
N ASN A 452 29.09 4.47 -1.52
CA ASN A 452 28.45 5.21 -0.43
C ASN A 452 26.95 4.89 -0.32
N ASN A 453 26.40 4.82 0.89
CA ASN A 453 24.96 4.64 1.13
C ASN A 453 24.38 3.46 0.33
N ILE A 454 24.74 2.24 0.73
CA ILE A 454 24.34 0.99 0.09
C ILE A 454 23.33 0.29 0.99
N THR A 455 22.14 -0.03 0.46
CA THR A 455 21.10 -0.80 1.17
C THR A 455 20.83 -2.09 0.41
N ILE A 456 20.80 -3.21 1.13
CA ILE A 456 20.41 -4.53 0.60
C ILE A 456 19.35 -5.10 1.54
N GLU A 457 18.20 -5.50 0.98
CA GLU A 457 17.02 -5.88 1.76
C GLU A 457 16.13 -6.93 1.07
N GLY A 458 15.37 -7.70 1.86
CA GLY A 458 14.32 -8.60 1.36
C GLY A 458 14.79 -9.84 0.58
N ILE A 459 16.06 -10.25 0.71
CA ILE A 459 16.63 -11.37 -0.07
C ILE A 459 16.83 -12.61 0.81
N THR A 460 16.41 -13.78 0.31
CA THR A 460 16.72 -15.08 0.92
C THR A 460 17.95 -15.73 0.28
N LEU A 461 18.86 -16.25 1.12
CA LEU A 461 20.06 -16.99 0.71
C LEU A 461 19.99 -18.41 1.30
N GLN A 462 19.92 -19.45 0.46
CA GLN A 462 19.70 -20.85 0.89
C GLN A 462 20.84 -21.80 0.47
N GLY A 463 21.04 -22.91 1.18
CA GLY A 463 22.24 -23.76 1.08
C GLY A 463 22.22 -24.95 0.11
N GLU A 464 22.30 -24.73 -1.21
CA GLU A 464 22.67 -25.84 -2.15
C GLU A 464 23.98 -25.61 -2.94
N GLY A 465 24.40 -24.37 -3.18
CA GLY A 465 25.61 -24.02 -3.92
C GLY A 465 26.97 -24.27 -3.22
N ALA A 466 28.05 -24.27 -4.00
CA ALA A 466 29.41 -24.68 -3.59
C ALA A 466 30.26 -23.63 -2.82
N THR A 467 29.62 -22.65 -2.17
CA THR A 467 30.28 -21.55 -1.44
C THR A 467 30.23 -21.77 0.08
N ASP A 468 31.38 -21.58 0.75
CA ASP A 468 31.52 -21.71 2.22
C ASP A 468 30.96 -20.49 3.01
N THR A 469 30.33 -19.53 2.31
CA THR A 469 29.87 -18.24 2.84
C THR A 469 28.57 -17.85 2.15
N ALA A 470 27.56 -17.45 2.92
CA ALA A 470 26.26 -17.01 2.44
C ALA A 470 26.35 -15.60 1.85
N PHE A 471 26.95 -14.64 2.56
CA PHE A 471 27.13 -13.27 2.08
C PHE A 471 28.58 -12.81 2.28
N SER A 472 29.28 -12.51 1.18
CA SER A 472 30.63 -11.94 1.18
C SER A 472 30.65 -10.51 0.62
N ILE A 473 31.37 -9.62 1.29
CA ILE A 473 31.68 -8.26 0.85
C ILE A 473 33.19 -8.11 0.77
N ASP A 474 33.71 -7.81 -0.42
CA ASP A 474 35.14 -7.60 -0.70
C ASP A 474 35.32 -6.26 -1.44
N ALA A 475 35.37 -5.18 -0.66
CA ALA A 475 35.35 -3.80 -1.15
C ALA A 475 36.72 -3.12 -1.00
N ALA A 476 37.71 -3.54 -1.79
CA ALA A 476 39.02 -2.88 -1.88
C ALA A 476 38.95 -1.36 -2.15
N GLY A 477 37.88 -0.91 -2.82
CA GLY A 477 37.61 0.51 -3.06
C GLY A 477 37.07 1.29 -1.85
N GLY A 478 36.59 0.61 -0.81
CA GLY A 478 35.91 1.19 0.35
C GLY A 478 34.39 1.30 0.18
N ILE A 479 33.62 0.88 1.20
CA ILE A 479 32.19 1.22 1.36
C ILE A 479 32.07 2.20 2.53
N SER A 480 31.32 3.29 2.38
CA SER A 480 30.82 4.10 3.48
C SER A 480 29.31 4.02 3.56
N ASP A 481 28.76 3.85 4.76
CA ASP A 481 27.31 3.76 5.01
C ASP A 481 26.66 2.54 4.31
N LEU A 482 26.48 1.44 5.05
CA LEU A 482 25.93 0.16 4.58
C LEU A 482 24.79 -0.29 5.49
N THR A 483 23.63 -0.57 4.90
CA THR A 483 22.45 -1.14 5.56
C THR A 483 22.17 -2.53 5.00
N ILE A 484 22.01 -3.51 5.88
CA ILE A 484 21.56 -4.87 5.54
C ILE A 484 20.34 -5.15 6.43
N ARG A 485 19.17 -5.31 5.84
CA ARG A 485 17.94 -5.54 6.61
C ARG A 485 17.02 -6.57 5.99
N ASP A 486 16.12 -7.15 6.79
CA ASP A 486 15.04 -8.01 6.32
C ASP A 486 15.52 -9.18 5.43
N MET A 487 16.76 -9.66 5.62
CA MET A 487 17.32 -10.79 4.88
C MET A 487 17.17 -12.10 5.65
N VAL A 488 16.95 -13.20 4.92
CA VAL A 488 16.98 -14.56 5.46
C VAL A 488 18.24 -15.27 4.98
N LEU A 489 19.11 -15.68 5.92
CA LEU A 489 20.35 -16.40 5.64
C LEU A 489 20.24 -17.82 6.22
N ASP A 490 19.86 -18.78 5.37
CA ASP A 490 19.72 -20.18 5.73
C ASP A 490 20.95 -21.00 5.31
N GLY A 491 21.70 -21.46 6.32
CA GLY A 491 22.82 -22.38 6.17
C GLY A 491 22.41 -23.84 5.98
N SER A 492 21.11 -24.17 6.12
CA SER A 492 20.61 -25.52 5.94
C SER A 492 20.80 -25.98 4.49
N GLY A 493 21.27 -27.22 4.33
CA GLY A 493 21.59 -27.77 3.02
C GLY A 493 21.61 -29.28 3.01
N ALA A 494 21.17 -29.89 1.90
CA ALA A 494 20.87 -31.32 1.77
C ALA A 494 22.04 -32.29 2.08
N ASN A 495 23.26 -31.77 2.26
CA ASN A 495 24.47 -32.54 2.58
C ASN A 495 25.04 -32.28 4.00
N GLY A 496 24.44 -31.40 4.81
CA GLY A 496 24.92 -31.05 6.15
C GLY A 496 26.22 -30.23 6.17
N ASN A 497 26.48 -29.44 5.12
CA ASN A 497 27.54 -28.44 5.10
C ASN A 497 26.93 -27.08 5.48
N GLN A 498 27.13 -26.63 6.72
CA GLN A 498 26.69 -25.30 7.16
C GLN A 498 27.56 -24.20 6.51
N ARG A 499 26.99 -23.00 6.28
CA ARG A 499 27.71 -21.84 5.70
C ARG A 499 28.19 -20.86 6.78
N SER A 500 29.18 -20.02 6.43
CA SER A 500 29.43 -18.76 7.15
C SER A 500 28.32 -17.75 6.80
N GLY A 501 27.98 -16.84 7.71
CA GLY A 501 26.99 -15.78 7.46
C GLY A 501 27.54 -14.65 6.59
N ILE A 502 27.68 -13.46 7.19
CA ILE A 502 28.21 -12.25 6.54
C ILE A 502 29.71 -12.11 6.84
N ILE A 503 30.54 -12.02 5.79
CA ILE A 503 31.97 -11.71 5.89
C ILE A 503 32.24 -10.43 5.08
N ALA A 504 32.88 -9.43 5.68
CA ALA A 504 33.09 -8.13 5.04
C ALA A 504 34.50 -7.54 5.20
N SER A 505 35.05 -7.00 4.13
CA SER A 505 36.25 -6.14 4.12
C SER A 505 35.97 -4.77 3.48
N GLY A 506 36.82 -3.77 3.76
CA GLY A 506 36.70 -2.42 3.19
C GLY A 506 35.59 -1.53 3.76
N LEU A 507 34.97 -1.87 4.90
CA LEU A 507 33.86 -1.10 5.48
C LEU A 507 34.30 0.17 6.23
N SER A 508 33.48 1.22 6.13
CA SER A 508 33.61 2.50 6.81
C SER A 508 32.25 3.20 6.96
N GLY A 509 32.19 4.36 7.64
CA GLY A 509 30.90 5.03 7.87
C GLY A 509 30.03 4.27 8.88
N THR A 510 28.70 4.37 8.73
CA THR A 510 27.72 3.70 9.58
C THR A 510 27.37 2.33 9.00
N ILE A 511 27.44 1.27 9.80
CA ILE A 511 27.05 -0.08 9.37
C ILE A 511 25.83 -0.49 10.19
N THR A 512 24.71 -0.75 9.52
CA THR A 512 23.44 -1.14 10.16
C THR A 512 23.03 -2.52 9.67
N ILE A 513 22.75 -3.41 10.62
CA ILE A 513 22.34 -4.81 10.39
C ILE A 513 21.10 -5.04 11.24
N ASP A 514 19.94 -5.04 10.60
CA ASP A 514 18.64 -4.82 11.23
C ASP A 514 17.60 -5.87 10.81
N GLY A 515 16.84 -6.46 11.73
CA GLY A 515 15.71 -7.35 11.37
C GLY A 515 16.06 -8.63 10.58
N ASN A 516 17.33 -9.06 10.53
CA ASN A 516 17.73 -10.23 9.72
C ASN A 516 17.53 -11.55 10.46
N HIS A 517 17.24 -12.62 9.69
CA HIS A 517 17.08 -13.98 10.21
C HIS A 517 18.25 -14.87 9.79
N PHE A 518 19.03 -15.36 10.75
CA PHE A 518 20.20 -16.22 10.54
C PHE A 518 19.93 -17.63 11.07
N ASN A 519 19.82 -18.62 10.18
CA ASN A 519 19.52 -20.02 10.53
C ASN A 519 20.62 -21.00 10.08
N ASP A 520 20.90 -22.05 10.85
CA ASP A 520 21.76 -23.19 10.47
C ASP A 520 23.19 -22.83 9.98
N LEU A 521 23.71 -21.67 10.39
CA LEU A 521 25.06 -21.20 10.01
C LEU A 521 26.16 -21.85 10.88
N GLY A 522 27.26 -22.28 10.27
CA GLY A 522 28.33 -23.05 10.94
C GLY A 522 29.74 -22.77 10.44
N GLY A 523 29.91 -21.70 9.66
CA GLY A 523 31.20 -21.02 9.56
C GLY A 523 31.46 -20.17 10.82
N ALA A 524 32.73 -19.88 11.11
CA ALA A 524 33.15 -19.20 12.34
C ALA A 524 32.63 -17.76 12.54
N TYR A 525 31.80 -17.23 11.63
CA TYR A 525 31.33 -15.86 11.60
C TYR A 525 29.88 -15.78 11.12
N ALA A 526 28.96 -15.31 11.98
CA ALA A 526 27.66 -14.78 11.58
C ALA A 526 27.82 -13.36 11.00
N PHE A 527 28.70 -12.56 11.61
CA PHE A 527 29.25 -11.33 11.06
C PHE A 527 30.75 -11.25 11.35
N SER A 528 31.56 -10.82 10.38
CA SER A 528 32.97 -10.46 10.58
C SER A 528 33.38 -9.34 9.63
N SER A 529 33.45 -8.11 10.15
CA SER A 529 34.04 -6.97 9.43
C SER A 529 35.53 -6.85 9.73
N THR A 530 36.39 -6.98 8.72
CA THR A 530 37.79 -6.53 8.81
C THR A 530 37.95 -5.21 8.05
N PRO A 531 37.82 -4.02 8.69
CA PRO A 531 38.19 -2.74 8.10
C PRO A 531 39.71 -2.66 7.92
N ASP A 532 40.16 -3.16 6.77
CA ASP A 532 41.53 -3.18 6.33
C ASP A 532 41.98 -1.77 5.90
N GLY A 533 42.38 -0.97 6.90
CA GLY A 533 43.12 0.29 6.76
C GLY A 533 44.53 0.15 6.13
N LEU A 534 44.71 -0.84 5.26
CA LEU A 534 45.83 -1.03 4.35
C LEU A 534 45.60 -0.32 3.01
N ASP A 535 44.36 -0.16 2.56
CA ASP A 535 44.07 0.68 1.39
C ASP A 535 43.73 2.12 1.79
N SER A 536 44.19 3.06 0.97
CA SER A 536 44.21 4.49 1.30
C SER A 536 42.92 5.25 0.95
N GLY A 537 41.92 4.53 0.44
CA GLY A 537 40.57 5.03 0.14
C GLY A 537 39.54 4.75 1.24
N ALA A 538 39.54 3.53 1.81
CA ALA A 538 38.58 3.13 2.83
C ALA A 538 38.72 3.97 4.12
N GLY A 539 37.59 4.46 4.63
CA GLY A 539 37.54 5.20 5.88
C GLY A 539 37.65 4.30 7.11
N GLN A 540 37.21 4.82 8.25
CA GLN A 540 36.97 4.02 9.45
C GLN A 540 35.46 3.88 9.68
N ILE A 541 35.01 2.74 10.22
CA ILE A 541 33.63 2.59 10.73
C ILE A 541 33.42 3.64 11.83
N SER A 542 32.41 4.49 11.68
CA SER A 542 32.02 5.53 12.65
C SER A 542 31.00 5.05 13.67
N ALA A 543 30.09 4.17 13.25
CA ALA A 543 29.11 3.50 14.11
C ALA A 543 28.79 2.12 13.53
N LEU A 544 28.46 1.16 14.39
CA LEU A 544 27.89 -0.12 14.00
C LEU A 544 26.65 -0.40 14.84
N GLN A 545 25.54 -0.72 14.19
CA GLN A 545 24.28 -1.12 14.81
C GLN A 545 23.97 -2.55 14.37
N PHE A 546 23.69 -3.41 15.34
CA PHE A 546 23.26 -4.79 15.16
C PHE A 546 21.97 -4.96 15.96
N THR A 547 20.83 -4.77 15.31
CA THR A 547 19.53 -4.54 15.93
C THR A 547 18.47 -5.54 15.46
N ASP A 548 17.65 -6.02 16.38
CA ASP A 548 16.43 -6.80 16.10
C ASP A 548 16.65 -8.06 15.22
N ASN A 549 17.86 -8.61 15.21
CA ASN A 549 18.20 -9.81 14.44
C ASN A 549 17.85 -11.09 15.22
N THR A 550 17.43 -12.13 14.48
CA THR A 550 17.14 -13.46 15.03
C THR A 550 18.20 -14.47 14.59
N ILE A 551 18.80 -15.19 15.54
CA ILE A 551 19.88 -16.17 15.32
C ILE A 551 19.46 -17.53 15.90
N VAL A 552 19.36 -18.55 15.04
CA VAL A 552 18.82 -19.89 15.36
C VAL A 552 19.75 -21.01 14.85
N ASP A 553 19.94 -22.06 15.67
CA ASP A 553 20.68 -23.33 15.38
C ASP A 553 22.07 -23.13 14.72
N SER A 554 22.70 -21.98 14.99
CA SER A 554 23.96 -21.63 14.34
C SER A 554 25.16 -21.96 15.23
N ASP A 555 26.10 -22.77 14.75
CA ASP A 555 27.48 -22.86 15.28
C ASP A 555 28.29 -21.55 15.06
N GLY A 556 27.74 -20.58 14.33
CA GLY A 556 28.35 -19.29 14.02
C GLY A 556 28.49 -18.32 15.20
N VAL A 557 29.57 -17.54 15.18
CA VAL A 557 29.89 -16.51 16.19
C VAL A 557 29.69 -15.11 15.58
N VAL A 558 29.05 -14.19 16.29
CA VAL A 558 29.02 -12.77 15.92
C VAL A 558 30.36 -12.15 16.34
N ASN A 559 31.19 -11.69 15.39
CA ASN A 559 32.52 -11.14 15.67
C ASN A 559 32.69 -9.70 15.16
N ILE A 560 32.52 -8.73 16.06
CA ILE A 560 32.66 -7.29 15.80
C ILE A 560 34.08 -6.87 16.22
N ALA A 561 35.04 -6.93 15.31
CA ALA A 561 36.44 -6.58 15.61
C ALA A 561 37.11 -5.81 14.45
N PRO A 562 37.48 -4.53 14.62
CA PRO A 562 38.13 -3.75 13.56
C PRO A 562 39.52 -4.30 13.24
N ALA A 563 39.88 -4.43 11.96
CA ALA A 563 41.24 -4.82 11.57
C ALA A 563 42.28 -3.70 11.78
N SER A 564 41.84 -2.44 11.94
CA SER A 564 42.66 -1.36 12.49
C SER A 564 41.82 -0.19 13.03
N GLY A 565 42.31 0.44 14.11
CA GLY A 565 41.62 1.57 14.76
C GLY A 565 40.65 1.14 15.86
N LEU A 566 39.95 2.11 16.47
CA LEU A 566 38.89 1.87 17.47
C LEU A 566 37.54 2.31 16.93
N ILE A 567 36.54 1.42 16.84
CA ILE A 567 35.19 1.80 16.40
C ILE A 567 34.61 2.80 17.42
N PRO A 568 34.14 4.01 17.04
CA PRO A 568 33.69 5.01 18.00
C PRO A 568 32.47 4.59 18.82
N GLN A 569 31.49 3.93 18.20
CA GLN A 569 30.26 3.47 18.82
C GLN A 569 29.85 2.13 18.22
N VAL A 570 29.45 1.18 19.07
CA VAL A 570 28.78 -0.07 18.70
C VAL A 570 27.53 -0.21 19.56
N GLU A 571 26.44 -0.62 18.92
CA GLU A 571 25.11 -0.85 19.52
C GLU A 571 24.65 -2.25 19.11
N VAL A 572 24.26 -3.05 20.10
CA VAL A 572 23.74 -4.41 19.93
C VAL A 572 22.46 -4.51 20.74
N SER A 573 21.28 -4.45 20.12
CA SER A 573 20.02 -4.46 20.86
C SER A 573 18.85 -5.17 20.21
N GLY A 574 17.90 -5.66 21.02
CA GLY A 574 16.71 -6.37 20.55
C GLY A 574 16.95 -7.73 19.88
N ASN A 575 18.20 -8.20 19.83
CA ASN A 575 18.52 -9.43 19.11
C ASN A 575 18.14 -10.68 19.93
N SER A 576 17.64 -11.71 19.25
CA SER A 576 17.29 -13.00 19.82
C SER A 576 18.26 -14.09 19.38
N PHE A 577 18.86 -14.79 20.33
CA PHE A 577 19.78 -15.90 20.12
C PHE A 577 19.23 -17.17 20.78
N SER A 578 18.95 -18.21 19.98
CA SER A 578 18.41 -19.48 20.46
C SER A 578 19.14 -20.69 19.86
N ASN A 579 19.43 -21.70 20.68
CA ASN A 579 20.11 -22.95 20.27
C ASN A 579 21.43 -22.73 19.49
N SER A 580 22.10 -21.59 19.67
CA SER A 580 23.29 -21.22 18.91
C SER A 580 24.56 -21.73 19.60
N GLY A 581 25.32 -22.55 18.87
CA GLY A 581 26.60 -23.13 19.28
C GLY A 581 26.50 -24.57 19.80
N SER A 582 27.29 -25.48 19.24
CA SER A 582 27.33 -26.89 19.67
C SER A 582 27.82 -27.11 21.11
N GLU A 583 27.35 -28.22 21.74
CA GLU A 583 27.65 -28.70 23.11
C GLU A 583 29.14 -28.81 23.53
N ASN A 584 30.08 -28.50 22.64
CA ASN A 584 31.53 -28.58 22.89
C ASN A 584 32.31 -27.36 22.33
N SER A 585 31.64 -26.26 21.97
CA SER A 585 32.33 -25.06 21.48
C SER A 585 33.03 -24.29 22.61
N GLU A 586 34.35 -24.14 22.52
CA GLU A 586 35.14 -23.23 23.38
C GLU A 586 35.08 -21.76 22.91
N SER A 587 34.28 -21.44 21.89
CA SER A 587 34.19 -20.09 21.32
C SER A 587 33.03 -19.29 21.93
N PRO A 588 33.20 -17.99 22.24
CA PRO A 588 32.09 -17.11 22.65
C PRO A 588 31.10 -16.93 21.49
N MET A 589 29.80 -16.88 21.76
CA MET A 589 28.78 -16.58 20.74
C MET A 589 28.90 -15.17 20.17
N ILE A 590 29.19 -14.18 21.01
CA ILE A 590 29.39 -12.79 20.60
C ILE A 590 30.80 -12.38 21.04
N THR A 591 31.60 -11.87 20.12
CA THR A 591 32.94 -11.35 20.38
C THR A 591 33.02 -9.92 19.86
N ILE A 592 33.34 -8.95 20.73
CA ILE A 592 33.43 -7.53 20.40
C ILE A 592 34.81 -7.00 20.81
N LYS A 593 35.55 -6.36 19.91
CA LYS A 593 36.94 -5.91 20.16
C LYS A 593 37.19 -4.48 19.70
N ASP A 594 38.12 -3.79 20.37
CA ASP A 594 38.66 -2.50 19.95
C ASP A 594 37.56 -1.43 19.69
N VAL A 595 36.65 -1.25 20.67
CA VAL A 595 35.53 -0.27 20.60
C VAL A 595 35.76 0.88 21.59
N SER A 596 35.35 2.10 21.26
CA SER A 596 35.36 3.21 22.21
C SER A 596 34.13 3.18 23.12
N THR A 597 32.92 3.12 22.58
CA THR A 597 31.67 3.05 23.35
C THR A 597 30.82 1.89 22.87
N LEU A 598 30.44 0.99 23.77
CA LEU A 598 29.65 -0.20 23.49
C LEU A 598 28.36 -0.18 24.33
N TYR A 599 27.23 -0.30 23.65
CA TYR A 599 25.91 -0.50 24.24
C TYR A 599 25.41 -1.89 23.86
N ILE A 600 24.97 -2.67 24.86
CA ILE A 600 24.30 -3.96 24.67
C ILE A 600 23.00 -3.92 25.46
N ALA A 601 21.85 -3.87 24.80
CA ALA A 601 20.56 -3.68 25.47
C ALA A 601 19.46 -4.63 24.95
N ASP A 602 18.54 -5.07 25.79
CA ASP A 602 17.31 -5.76 25.34
C ASP A 602 17.54 -7.06 24.52
N ASN A 603 18.72 -7.70 24.64
CA ASN A 603 19.01 -8.94 23.90
C ASN A 603 18.58 -10.18 24.69
N ILE A 604 18.05 -11.17 23.98
CA ILE A 604 17.63 -12.46 24.52
C ILE A 604 18.62 -13.54 24.11
N LEU A 605 19.23 -14.22 25.09
CA LEU A 605 20.24 -15.27 24.89
C LEU A 605 19.78 -16.54 25.64
N GLN A 606 19.18 -17.52 24.94
CA GLN A 606 18.50 -18.68 25.56
C GLN A 606 18.91 -20.05 25.01
N ASN A 607 18.86 -21.08 25.87
CA ASN A 607 19.11 -22.49 25.52
C ASN A 607 20.46 -22.70 24.81
N ILE A 608 21.48 -22.00 25.30
CA ILE A 608 22.80 -21.94 24.67
C ILE A 608 23.65 -23.12 25.11
N HIS A 609 24.13 -23.92 24.16
CA HIS A 609 25.04 -25.04 24.44
C HIS A 609 26.54 -24.65 24.40
N ALA A 610 26.87 -23.36 24.25
CA ALA A 610 28.22 -22.83 24.24
C ALA A 610 28.83 -22.61 25.64
N ASN A 611 30.16 -22.75 25.77
CA ASN A 611 30.86 -22.47 27.02
C ASN A 611 30.88 -20.98 27.41
N GLN A 612 30.64 -20.07 26.47
CA GLN A 612 30.72 -18.63 26.70
C GLN A 612 29.70 -17.86 25.84
N GLY A 613 28.97 -16.92 26.46
CA GLY A 613 28.04 -16.02 25.78
C GLY A 613 28.76 -14.87 25.08
N ILE A 614 29.05 -13.80 25.81
CA ILE A 614 29.66 -12.57 25.29
C ILE A 614 31.13 -12.46 25.74
N LEU A 615 32.02 -12.13 24.80
CA LEU A 615 33.39 -11.71 25.02
C LEU A 615 33.58 -10.27 24.54
N VAL A 616 34.06 -9.38 25.40
CA VAL A 616 34.41 -7.99 25.07
C VAL A 616 35.90 -7.79 25.34
N GLU A 617 36.70 -7.37 24.34
CA GLU A 617 38.14 -7.08 24.53
C GLU A 617 38.50 -5.65 24.13
N ASP A 618 39.35 -4.99 24.93
CA ASP A 618 39.94 -3.68 24.60
C ASP A 618 38.93 -2.55 24.31
N VAL A 619 37.81 -2.56 25.04
CA VAL A 619 36.75 -1.53 24.97
C VAL A 619 36.93 -0.46 26.06
N ARG A 620 36.57 0.80 25.81
CA ARG A 620 36.74 1.90 26.80
C ARG A 620 35.52 2.12 27.71
N TYR A 621 34.34 2.21 27.13
CA TYR A 621 33.07 2.40 27.84
C TYR A 621 32.12 1.28 27.44
N VAL A 622 31.63 0.51 28.41
CA VAL A 622 30.66 -0.57 28.22
C VAL A 622 29.43 -0.30 29.05
N THR A 623 28.25 -0.39 28.44
CA THR A 623 26.95 -0.38 29.11
C THR A 623 26.19 -1.61 28.66
N MET A 624 25.76 -2.44 29.61
CA MET A 624 24.89 -3.59 29.36
C MET A 624 23.63 -3.46 30.21
N SER A 625 22.46 -3.43 29.59
CA SER A 625 21.19 -3.29 30.30
C SER A 625 20.05 -4.13 29.73
N GLU A 626 19.12 -4.58 30.58
CA GLU A 626 17.85 -5.21 30.13
C GLU A 626 18.04 -6.49 29.26
N ASN A 627 19.24 -7.09 29.27
CA ASN A 627 19.53 -8.35 28.56
C ASN A 627 19.14 -9.57 29.41
N ASN A 628 18.71 -10.66 28.75
CA ASN A 628 18.32 -11.92 29.38
C ASN A 628 19.26 -13.06 28.95
N PHE A 629 20.08 -13.57 29.86
CA PHE A 629 21.04 -14.65 29.64
C PHE A 629 20.58 -15.95 30.32
N SER A 630 20.37 -17.02 29.56
CA SER A 630 19.94 -18.33 30.04
C SER A 630 20.74 -19.49 29.42
N GLY A 631 21.21 -20.41 30.27
CA GLY A 631 21.79 -21.71 29.86
C GLY A 631 23.31 -21.74 29.62
N VAL A 632 24.01 -20.61 29.78
CA VAL A 632 25.45 -20.47 29.47
C VAL A 632 26.38 -20.85 30.64
N GLU A 633 27.53 -21.45 30.35
CA GLU A 633 28.55 -21.74 31.38
C GLU A 633 29.23 -20.45 31.89
N THR A 634 29.57 -19.52 31.00
CA THR A 634 30.03 -18.17 31.33
C THR A 634 29.28 -17.11 30.52
N ALA A 635 28.55 -16.19 31.15
CA ALA A 635 27.67 -15.27 30.41
C ALA A 635 28.41 -14.10 29.76
N VAL A 636 29.15 -13.29 30.52
CA VAL A 636 29.89 -12.14 30.00
C VAL A 636 31.33 -12.13 30.52
N VAL A 637 32.28 -11.97 29.61
CA VAL A 637 33.71 -11.77 29.91
C VAL A 637 34.19 -10.46 29.29
N ILE A 638 34.83 -9.61 30.09
CA ILE A 638 35.51 -8.40 29.64
C ILE A 638 37.02 -8.57 29.83
N GLY A 639 37.80 -8.38 28.76
CA GLY A 639 39.25 -8.50 28.74
C GLY A 639 39.96 -7.22 28.29
N GLU A 640 41.24 -7.12 28.65
CA GLU A 640 42.19 -6.16 28.08
C GLU A 640 43.41 -6.92 27.54
N THR A 641 43.73 -6.76 26.25
CA THR A 641 45.06 -7.10 25.72
C THR A 641 46.01 -5.89 25.77
N LEU A 642 45.44 -4.68 25.73
CA LEU A 642 46.09 -3.39 25.89
C LEU A 642 45.75 -2.79 27.27
N PRO A 643 46.72 -2.68 28.20
CA PRO A 643 46.42 -2.37 29.59
C PRO A 643 45.97 -0.92 29.82
N ASN A 644 44.90 -0.74 30.61
CA ASN A 644 44.21 0.52 30.91
C ASN A 644 43.52 1.16 29.70
N THR A 645 42.87 0.33 28.88
CA THR A 645 41.97 0.76 27.80
C THR A 645 40.56 1.02 28.36
N LEU A 646 40.10 0.14 29.25
CA LEU A 646 38.83 0.21 29.97
C LEU A 646 38.80 1.41 30.92
N GLN A 647 37.72 2.18 30.87
CA GLN A 647 37.47 3.36 31.71
C GLN A 647 36.17 3.26 32.51
N GLN A 648 35.12 2.68 31.91
CA GLN A 648 33.87 2.44 32.61
C GLN A 648 33.18 1.17 32.11
N VAL A 649 32.58 0.42 33.02
CA VAL A 649 31.65 -0.67 32.74
C VAL A 649 30.43 -0.49 33.63
N THR A 650 29.23 -0.62 33.05
CA THR A 650 27.96 -0.52 33.76
C THR A 650 27.10 -1.73 33.40
N PHE A 651 26.68 -2.53 34.39
CA PHE A 651 25.70 -3.60 34.26
C PHE A 651 24.45 -3.24 35.07
N GLN A 652 23.31 -3.04 34.41
CA GLN A 652 22.05 -2.62 35.04
C GLN A 652 20.85 -3.42 34.54
N ASP A 653 20.00 -3.90 35.45
CA ASP A 653 18.71 -4.51 35.09
C ASP A 653 18.80 -5.72 34.11
N ASN A 654 19.95 -6.43 34.06
CA ASN A 654 20.11 -7.67 33.29
C ASN A 654 19.66 -8.90 34.11
N SER A 655 19.18 -9.95 33.44
CA SER A 655 18.83 -11.25 34.00
C SER A 655 19.87 -12.31 33.62
N PHE A 656 20.32 -13.09 34.60
CA PHE A 656 21.21 -14.24 34.42
C PHE A 656 20.59 -15.47 35.09
N THR A 657 20.09 -16.42 34.31
CA THR A 657 19.47 -17.67 34.78
C THR A 657 20.24 -18.88 34.26
N GLN A 658 20.18 -20.01 34.98
CA GLN A 658 20.83 -21.27 34.60
C GLN A 658 22.34 -21.16 34.25
N ILE A 659 23.08 -20.26 34.91
CA ILE A 659 24.52 -20.02 34.66
C ILE A 659 25.39 -21.11 35.29
N GLY A 660 26.40 -21.59 34.56
CA GLY A 660 27.28 -22.68 34.99
C GLY A 660 28.31 -22.31 36.06
N SER A 661 29.21 -21.34 35.80
CA SER A 661 30.28 -20.94 36.72
C SER A 661 30.45 -19.44 36.95
N THR A 662 30.38 -18.61 35.91
CA THR A 662 30.64 -17.15 36.03
C THR A 662 29.63 -16.35 35.22
N ALA A 663 28.84 -15.49 35.86
CA ALA A 663 27.95 -14.58 35.15
C ALA A 663 28.72 -13.38 34.56
N ILE A 664 29.62 -12.78 35.33
CA ILE A 664 30.39 -11.59 34.92
C ILE A 664 31.86 -11.78 35.30
N ASP A 665 32.76 -11.88 34.32
CA ASP A 665 34.21 -11.79 34.49
C ASP A 665 34.70 -10.43 33.98
N VAL A 666 35.37 -9.66 34.84
CA VAL A 666 35.89 -8.32 34.50
C VAL A 666 37.32 -8.10 35.02
N PRO A 667 38.19 -7.39 34.28
CA PRO A 667 39.60 -7.31 34.62
C PRO A 667 39.84 -6.28 35.74
N SER A 668 40.79 -6.56 36.64
CA SER A 668 41.18 -5.62 37.71
C SER A 668 41.99 -4.42 37.18
N VAL A 669 41.33 -3.44 36.57
CA VAL A 669 41.96 -2.27 35.93
C VAL A 669 42.09 -1.09 36.89
N THR A 670 43.29 -0.51 37.00
CA THR A 670 43.55 0.58 37.97
C THR A 670 43.00 1.92 37.47
N GLY A 671 41.79 2.27 37.90
CA GLY A 671 41.14 3.56 37.65
C GLY A 671 39.97 3.51 36.65
N ALA A 672 39.58 2.32 36.21
CA ALA A 672 38.27 2.11 35.60
C ALA A 672 37.18 2.12 36.69
N SER A 673 35.97 2.54 36.34
CA SER A 673 34.79 2.42 37.22
C SER A 673 33.91 1.29 36.70
N ILE A 674 33.87 0.18 37.43
CA ILE A 674 33.05 -0.99 37.10
C ILE A 674 31.89 -1.02 38.09
N GLN A 675 30.66 -0.82 37.61
CA GLN A 675 29.45 -0.76 38.41
C GLN A 675 28.50 -1.89 38.02
N ILE A 676 28.10 -2.71 39.01
CA ILE A 676 27.14 -3.80 38.83
C ILE A 676 26.00 -3.54 39.82
N SER A 677 24.78 -3.27 39.33
CA SER A 677 23.62 -2.91 40.17
C SER A 677 22.32 -3.34 39.52
N GLN A 678 21.31 -3.71 40.31
CA GLN A 678 19.97 -4.08 39.82
C GLN A 678 19.92 -5.32 38.89
N ASN A 679 20.96 -6.16 38.84
CA ASN A 679 20.91 -7.39 38.03
C ASN A 679 20.33 -8.56 38.85
N TRP A 680 19.73 -9.52 38.15
CA TRP A 680 19.24 -10.78 38.70
C TRP A 680 20.19 -11.93 38.32
N PHE A 681 20.57 -12.78 39.29
CA PHE A 681 21.59 -13.83 39.11
C PHE A 681 21.05 -15.25 39.29
N GLY A 682 19.72 -15.45 39.20
CA GLY A 682 19.08 -16.75 39.41
C GLY A 682 19.19 -17.31 40.85
N THR A 683 19.80 -16.57 41.78
CA THR A 683 19.95 -16.92 43.19
C THR A 683 19.83 -15.68 44.07
N ASN A 684 19.27 -15.85 45.28
CA ASN A 684 19.26 -14.83 46.33
C ASN A 684 20.39 -14.99 47.36
N ASN A 685 21.21 -16.03 47.24
CA ASN A 685 22.34 -16.20 48.13
C ASN A 685 23.44 -15.22 47.73
N GLN A 686 23.57 -14.13 48.49
CA GLN A 686 24.61 -13.11 48.29
C GLN A 686 26.04 -13.69 48.13
N SER A 687 26.35 -14.85 48.73
CA SER A 687 27.67 -15.47 48.54
C SER A 687 27.81 -16.11 47.15
N GLU A 688 26.75 -16.73 46.62
CA GLU A 688 26.74 -17.27 45.26
C GLU A 688 26.76 -16.13 44.22
N ILE A 689 26.06 -15.02 44.48
CA ILE A 689 26.14 -13.80 43.64
C ILE A 689 27.58 -13.26 43.59
N TYR A 690 28.29 -13.23 44.72
CA TYR A 690 29.71 -12.83 44.74
C TYR A 690 30.65 -13.87 44.10
N ASP A 691 30.30 -15.17 44.14
CA ASP A 691 31.09 -16.22 43.48
C ASP A 691 30.86 -16.24 41.94
N LEU A 692 29.70 -15.75 41.47
CA LEU A 692 29.35 -15.58 40.04
C LEU A 692 29.98 -14.33 39.37
N ILE A 693 30.64 -13.46 40.14
CA ILE A 693 31.29 -12.24 39.64
C ILE A 693 32.79 -12.31 39.94
N ASP A 694 33.63 -12.49 38.92
CA ASP A 694 35.09 -12.37 39.05
C ASP A 694 35.55 -10.96 38.65
N GLY A 695 36.53 -10.41 39.36
CA GLY A 695 37.06 -9.06 39.12
C GLY A 695 36.96 -8.07 40.29
N ASP A 696 37.39 -6.82 40.03
CA ASP A 696 37.47 -5.74 41.04
C ASP A 696 36.34 -4.71 40.79
N ALA A 697 35.09 -5.13 41.04
CA ALA A 697 33.87 -4.39 40.72
C ALA A 697 33.18 -3.73 41.92
N GLU A 698 32.57 -2.55 41.73
CA GLU A 698 31.67 -1.93 42.69
C GLU A 698 30.26 -2.54 42.57
N ILE A 699 29.98 -3.54 43.40
CA ILE A 699 28.68 -4.23 43.47
C ILE A 699 27.72 -3.40 44.33
N GLY A 700 26.71 -2.81 43.69
CA GLY A 700 25.62 -2.05 44.30
C GLY A 700 24.50 -2.93 44.87
N GLU A 701 23.28 -2.40 44.99
CA GLU A 701 22.11 -3.20 45.36
C GLU A 701 21.82 -4.24 44.25
N GLN A 702 21.77 -5.53 44.61
CA GLN A 702 21.41 -6.63 43.73
C GLN A 702 20.00 -7.14 44.07
N TRP A 703 19.35 -7.81 43.10
CA TRP A 703 18.04 -8.40 43.34
C TRP A 703 18.19 -9.68 44.17
N ASN A 704 17.74 -9.64 45.44
CA ASN A 704 17.79 -10.79 46.34
C ASN A 704 16.55 -11.69 46.17
N SER A 705 16.26 -12.13 44.94
CA SER A 705 15.06 -12.84 44.41
C SER A 705 13.78 -12.04 44.19
N TRP A 706 13.12 -12.35 43.06
CA TRP A 706 11.66 -12.54 43.01
C TRP A 706 11.36 -13.92 43.64
N PRO A 707 10.54 -14.02 44.69
CA PRO A 707 10.49 -15.23 45.54
C PRO A 707 9.65 -16.39 44.97
N GLY A 708 9.91 -17.62 45.46
CA GLY A 708 9.08 -18.81 45.21
C GLY A 708 9.85 -20.11 44.91
N ASP A 709 9.16 -21.26 45.00
CA ASP A 709 9.55 -22.52 44.32
C ASP A 709 8.98 -22.46 42.89
N ASP A 710 9.58 -23.14 41.91
CA ASP A 710 9.15 -23.18 40.48
C ASP A 710 8.91 -24.66 40.09
N SER A 711 7.68 -25.00 39.70
CA SER A 711 7.19 -26.39 39.55
C SER A 711 7.22 -26.95 38.12
N ASP A 712 7.09 -26.11 37.10
CA ASP A 712 7.10 -26.48 35.67
C ASP A 712 8.32 -25.96 34.91
N ASN A 713 9.13 -25.13 35.57
CA ASN A 713 10.51 -24.80 35.25
C ASN A 713 10.68 -23.77 34.13
N ASP A 714 9.69 -22.90 33.92
CA ASP A 714 9.61 -21.92 32.83
C ASP A 714 10.40 -20.62 33.07
N GLY A 715 10.71 -20.29 34.33
CA GLY A 715 11.43 -19.08 34.75
C GLY A 715 10.66 -18.19 35.72
N TRP A 716 9.35 -18.40 35.88
CA TRP A 716 8.53 -17.83 36.93
C TRP A 716 8.39 -18.84 38.08
N ALA A 717 8.01 -18.37 39.27
CA ALA A 717 7.88 -19.24 40.44
C ALA A 717 6.39 -19.45 40.76
N ASP A 718 5.99 -20.59 41.33
CA ASP A 718 4.63 -21.01 41.73
C ASP A 718 3.74 -19.94 42.42
N GLU A 719 4.34 -18.88 42.99
CA GLU A 719 3.62 -17.75 43.63
C GLU A 719 3.48 -16.49 42.75
N PHE A 720 4.00 -16.56 41.51
CA PHE A 720 3.94 -15.59 40.41
C PHE A 720 3.57 -16.21 39.05
N ASP A 721 3.64 -17.53 38.93
CA ASP A 721 3.14 -18.38 37.84
C ASP A 721 1.66 -18.06 37.54
N LEU A 722 1.42 -17.61 36.31
CA LEU A 722 0.13 -17.20 35.75
C LEU A 722 -0.58 -18.39 35.11
N CYS A 723 0.15 -19.27 34.41
CA CYS A 723 -0.38 -20.44 33.70
C CYS A 723 0.21 -21.80 34.16
N PRO A 724 -0.19 -22.34 35.34
CA PRO A 724 0.49 -23.49 35.94
C PRO A 724 0.52 -24.76 35.07
N GLY A 725 1.72 -25.18 34.70
CA GLY A 725 2.05 -26.32 33.84
C GLY A 725 2.43 -25.95 32.40
N TYR A 726 2.62 -24.66 32.09
CA TYR A 726 2.89 -24.10 30.76
C TYR A 726 4.09 -23.14 30.80
N ASN A 727 4.16 -22.13 29.93
CA ASN A 727 5.27 -21.18 29.88
C ASN A 727 4.73 -19.76 29.79
N ASP A 728 4.91 -18.99 30.87
CA ASP A 728 4.41 -17.63 31.04
C ASP A 728 5.15 -16.59 30.19
N ALA A 729 6.25 -16.96 29.52
CA ALA A 729 6.96 -16.09 28.58
C ALA A 729 6.34 -16.06 27.17
N ILE A 730 5.20 -16.75 26.96
CA ILE A 730 4.46 -16.75 25.69
C ILE A 730 3.14 -16.01 25.94
N ASP A 731 3.12 -14.74 25.54
CA ASP A 731 2.06 -13.76 25.72
C ASP A 731 2.02 -12.96 24.42
N VAL A 732 1.21 -13.45 23.46
CA VAL A 732 1.22 -12.98 22.06
C VAL A 732 0.60 -11.59 21.91
N ASP A 733 -0.48 -11.32 22.63
CA ASP A 733 -1.19 -10.03 22.64
C ASP A 733 -0.61 -9.02 23.66
N ASN A 734 0.26 -9.48 24.57
CA ASN A 734 0.88 -8.69 25.63
C ASN A 734 -0.14 -8.09 26.62
N ASP A 735 -1.32 -8.69 26.77
CA ASP A 735 -2.33 -8.27 27.76
C ASP A 735 -1.87 -8.57 29.21
N GLY A 736 -0.90 -9.47 29.36
CA GLY A 736 -0.33 -9.92 30.63
C GLY A 736 -0.89 -11.25 31.13
N ILE A 737 -1.67 -11.97 30.33
CA ILE A 737 -2.16 -13.33 30.55
C ILE A 737 -1.55 -14.24 29.46
N PRO A 738 -0.62 -15.14 29.81
CA PRO A 738 0.06 -15.96 28.81
C PRO A 738 -0.90 -16.89 28.03
N ASP A 739 -0.67 -17.07 26.73
CA ASP A 739 -1.55 -17.76 25.74
C ASP A 739 -2.11 -19.10 26.25
N ALA A 740 -1.32 -19.84 27.01
CA ALA A 740 -1.64 -21.19 27.44
C ALA A 740 -2.75 -21.26 28.50
N CYS A 741 -3.05 -20.16 29.19
CA CYS A 741 -4.19 -20.04 30.08
C CYS A 741 -5.13 -18.85 29.76
N ASP A 742 -4.79 -18.03 28.78
CA ASP A 742 -5.72 -17.09 28.16
C ASP A 742 -6.81 -17.80 27.31
N GLN A 743 -7.93 -17.09 27.08
CA GLN A 743 -9.09 -17.51 26.29
C GLN A 743 -9.51 -16.48 25.23
N LEU A 744 -8.77 -15.38 25.09
CA LEU A 744 -9.10 -14.18 24.34
C LEU A 744 -7.93 -13.65 23.47
N ILE A 745 -6.94 -14.49 23.15
CA ILE A 745 -5.78 -14.19 22.29
C ILE A 745 -6.18 -13.23 21.17
N ASP A 746 -5.63 -12.02 21.23
CA ASP A 746 -6.01 -10.81 20.50
C ASP A 746 -4.72 -10.16 19.95
N TYR A 747 -4.16 -10.77 18.89
CA TYR A 747 -2.79 -10.53 18.43
C TYR A 747 -2.46 -9.04 18.18
N ASP A 748 -3.45 -8.23 17.85
CA ASP A 748 -3.28 -6.79 17.58
C ASP A 748 -3.77 -5.84 18.68
N GLY A 749 -4.60 -6.32 19.62
CA GLY A 749 -5.03 -5.61 20.82
C GLY A 749 -6.30 -4.77 20.66
N ASP A 750 -7.19 -5.11 19.72
CA ASP A 750 -8.46 -4.39 19.48
C ASP A 750 -9.60 -4.76 20.45
N THR A 751 -9.41 -5.81 21.28
CA THR A 751 -10.35 -6.48 22.20
C THR A 751 -11.30 -7.53 21.60
N ILE A 752 -11.03 -7.99 20.38
CA ILE A 752 -11.68 -9.09 19.68
C ILE A 752 -10.64 -10.21 19.50
N ALA A 753 -10.93 -11.39 20.05
CA ALA A 753 -9.97 -12.50 19.94
C ALA A 753 -9.83 -13.01 18.50
N ASP A 754 -8.63 -13.41 18.07
CA ASP A 754 -8.21 -13.84 16.71
C ASP A 754 -9.19 -14.77 15.97
N TRP A 755 -9.96 -15.58 16.70
CA TRP A 755 -10.89 -16.58 16.15
C TRP A 755 -12.31 -16.02 15.90
N GLN A 756 -12.58 -14.82 16.40
CA GLN A 756 -13.76 -13.99 16.14
C GLN A 756 -13.45 -12.80 15.24
N ASP A 757 -12.18 -12.43 15.20
CA ASP A 757 -11.64 -11.31 14.46
C ASP A 757 -11.60 -11.59 12.95
N ASN A 758 -11.99 -10.60 12.16
CA ASN A 758 -11.89 -10.61 10.71
C ASN A 758 -10.62 -9.94 10.17
N CYS A 759 -9.88 -9.21 11.01
CA CYS A 759 -8.56 -8.67 10.74
C CYS A 759 -7.53 -8.99 11.84
N PRO A 760 -7.15 -10.28 12.08
CA PRO A 760 -6.32 -10.73 13.23
C PRO A 760 -4.87 -10.22 13.33
N SER A 761 -4.55 -9.10 12.69
CA SER A 761 -3.25 -8.43 12.74
C SER A 761 -3.33 -6.91 12.56
N ILE A 762 -4.52 -6.32 12.44
CA ILE A 762 -4.74 -4.89 12.21
C ILE A 762 -5.97 -4.40 13.02
N PRO A 763 -5.79 -3.61 14.11
CA PRO A 763 -6.84 -3.42 15.10
C PRO A 763 -8.14 -2.75 14.60
N ASN A 764 -9.27 -3.47 14.61
CA ASN A 764 -10.58 -2.99 14.14
C ASN A 764 -11.76 -3.34 15.06
N LEU A 765 -11.81 -2.76 16.26
CA LEU A 765 -12.84 -3.00 17.30
C LEU A 765 -14.31 -2.97 16.83
N ASN A 766 -14.61 -2.29 15.72
CA ASN A 766 -15.93 -2.26 15.09
C ASN A 766 -16.29 -3.55 14.34
N GLN A 767 -15.31 -4.38 13.98
CA GLN A 767 -15.43 -5.61 13.17
C GLN A 767 -16.27 -5.33 11.94
N ALA A 768 -15.91 -4.24 11.27
CA ALA A 768 -16.56 -3.85 10.05
C ALA A 768 -16.05 -4.76 8.93
N ASN A 769 -17.02 -5.19 8.12
CA ASN A 769 -16.85 -5.96 6.91
C ASN A 769 -18.05 -5.55 6.05
N HIS A 770 -17.80 -4.62 5.14
CA HIS A 770 -18.82 -3.97 4.34
C HIS A 770 -19.39 -4.92 3.27
N ASP A 771 -18.55 -5.55 2.45
CA ASP A 771 -18.97 -6.57 1.46
C ASP A 771 -19.45 -7.92 2.06
N SER A 772 -19.06 -8.21 3.31
CA SER A 772 -19.28 -9.46 4.08
C SER A 772 -18.47 -10.70 3.66
N ASP A 773 -17.21 -10.56 3.27
CA ASP A 773 -16.28 -11.65 2.91
C ASP A 773 -15.61 -12.39 4.12
N LEU A 774 -14.32 -12.74 4.06
CA LEU A 774 -13.47 -13.29 5.12
C LEU A 774 -12.55 -12.26 5.82
N TYR A 775 -12.29 -11.09 5.24
CA TYR A 775 -11.46 -10.02 5.78
C TYR A 775 -12.35 -8.92 6.39
N GLY A 776 -11.94 -7.66 6.38
CA GLY A 776 -12.72 -6.54 6.92
C GLY A 776 -12.07 -5.20 6.65
N ASP A 777 -12.81 -4.12 6.93
CA ASP A 777 -12.59 -2.72 6.48
C ASP A 777 -11.25 -2.03 6.88
N ILE A 778 -10.23 -2.78 7.27
CA ILE A 778 -8.88 -2.30 7.58
C ILE A 778 -7.76 -3.25 7.11
N CYS A 779 -8.14 -4.44 6.62
CA CYS A 779 -7.23 -5.51 6.21
C CYS A 779 -7.69 -6.25 4.94
N ASP A 780 -8.88 -5.93 4.41
CA ASP A 780 -9.11 -5.99 2.98
C ASP A 780 -8.39 -4.80 2.32
N ASP A 781 -8.13 -4.90 1.02
CA ASP A 781 -7.63 -3.81 0.18
C ASP A 781 -8.75 -3.34 -0.80
N ASN A 782 -9.98 -3.82 -0.61
CA ASN A 782 -11.18 -3.58 -1.41
C ASN A 782 -12.42 -3.85 -0.54
N ASP A 783 -12.88 -2.83 0.19
CA ASP A 783 -13.90 -3.01 1.24
C ASP A 783 -15.34 -3.26 0.71
N ASP A 784 -15.65 -2.90 -0.55
CA ASP A 784 -17.00 -3.00 -1.14
C ASP A 784 -17.18 -4.13 -2.18
N GLY A 785 -16.07 -4.72 -2.62
CA GLY A 785 -15.99 -5.87 -3.52
C GLY A 785 -16.16 -5.58 -5.01
N ASP A 786 -16.06 -4.32 -5.47
CA ASP A 786 -16.33 -3.92 -6.86
C ASP A 786 -15.25 -4.39 -7.88
N GLN A 787 -13.98 -4.46 -7.45
CA GLN A 787 -12.69 -4.78 -8.11
C GLN A 787 -11.71 -3.61 -8.34
N ARG A 788 -11.97 -2.40 -7.83
CA ARG A 788 -10.94 -1.41 -7.50
C ARG A 788 -10.18 -1.84 -6.25
N ILE A 789 -9.27 -0.99 -5.79
CA ILE A 789 -8.61 -1.13 -4.48
C ILE A 789 -8.74 0.20 -3.76
N ASP A 790 -8.84 0.21 -2.43
CA ASP A 790 -9.17 1.43 -1.67
C ASP A 790 -8.16 2.59 -1.85
N GLU A 791 -6.93 2.31 -2.31
CA GLU A 791 -5.93 3.35 -2.65
C GLU A 791 -6.19 4.05 -4.01
N LEU A 792 -7.07 3.47 -4.84
CA LEU A 792 -7.44 3.89 -6.20
C LEU A 792 -8.98 3.97 -6.37
N ASP A 793 -9.69 4.10 -5.25
CA ASP A 793 -11.13 4.18 -5.15
C ASP A 793 -11.49 5.43 -4.32
N ASP A 794 -12.26 6.35 -4.90
CA ASP A 794 -12.75 7.55 -4.21
C ASP A 794 -14.06 7.27 -3.41
N CYS A 795 -14.69 6.11 -3.64
CA CYS A 795 -15.86 5.55 -2.95
C CYS A 795 -15.63 4.17 -2.27
N PRO A 796 -14.54 3.94 -1.49
CA PRO A 796 -14.14 2.60 -1.01
C PRO A 796 -15.15 1.91 -0.06
N LEU A 797 -16.23 2.57 0.36
CA LEU A 797 -17.34 1.95 1.11
C LEU A 797 -18.65 2.09 0.33
N GLY A 798 -18.60 1.80 -0.97
CA GLY A 798 -19.65 2.01 -1.97
C GLY A 798 -20.80 0.99 -1.95
N ASP A 799 -21.62 1.02 -2.99
CA ASP A 799 -22.83 0.21 -3.12
C ASP A 799 -22.43 -1.23 -3.47
N LEU A 800 -22.93 -2.23 -2.76
CA LEU A 800 -22.39 -3.59 -2.93
C LEU A 800 -22.89 -4.32 -4.18
N GLY A 801 -21.97 -4.94 -4.92
CA GLY A 801 -22.26 -5.98 -5.91
C GLY A 801 -22.54 -5.50 -7.34
N TRP A 802 -21.93 -4.39 -7.73
CA TRP A 802 -21.66 -4.01 -9.12
C TRP A 802 -20.19 -4.34 -9.46
N ALA A 803 -19.69 -3.77 -10.54
CA ALA A 803 -18.28 -3.76 -10.91
C ALA A 803 -18.06 -2.58 -11.87
N PRO A 804 -16.91 -1.89 -11.82
CA PRO A 804 -16.63 -0.74 -12.65
C PRO A 804 -16.49 -1.13 -14.12
N THR A 805 -17.15 -0.36 -14.97
CA THR A 805 -17.02 -0.43 -16.43
C THR A 805 -17.24 0.97 -17.00
N SER A 806 -16.76 1.24 -18.21
CA SER A 806 -16.87 2.53 -18.91
C SER A 806 -18.30 2.94 -19.34
N PHE A 807 -19.32 2.52 -18.60
CA PHE A 807 -20.75 2.82 -18.74
C PHE A 807 -21.45 3.02 -17.38
N ASN A 808 -20.70 2.95 -16.28
CA ASN A 808 -21.19 2.99 -14.89
C ASN A 808 -20.08 3.32 -13.87
N ASP A 809 -19.03 3.98 -14.37
CA ASP A 809 -17.76 4.40 -13.76
C ASP A 809 -17.02 5.14 -14.89
N TYR A 810 -17.45 6.37 -15.19
CA TYR A 810 -17.07 7.09 -16.41
C TYR A 810 -15.65 7.69 -16.31
N ASP A 811 -15.30 8.29 -15.18
CA ASP A 811 -13.99 8.90 -14.93
C ASP A 811 -12.91 7.87 -14.49
N ASN A 812 -13.34 6.70 -13.99
CA ASN A 812 -12.55 5.57 -13.48
C ASN A 812 -12.02 5.72 -12.04
N ASP A 813 -12.70 6.51 -11.20
CA ASP A 813 -12.41 6.71 -9.77
C ASP A 813 -12.92 5.60 -8.84
N GLY A 814 -13.81 4.71 -9.30
CA GLY A 814 -14.38 3.63 -8.46
C GLY A 814 -15.74 3.92 -7.83
N CYS A 815 -16.30 5.12 -8.00
CA CYS A 815 -17.65 5.45 -7.59
C CYS A 815 -18.70 4.93 -8.59
N TYR A 816 -19.92 4.63 -8.10
CA TYR A 816 -21.03 4.20 -8.96
C TYR A 816 -21.89 5.39 -9.39
N ASP A 817 -21.80 5.80 -10.67
CA ASP A 817 -22.52 6.92 -11.31
C ASP A 817 -23.99 7.06 -10.84
N MET A 818 -24.71 5.94 -10.73
CA MET A 818 -26.16 5.98 -10.52
C MET A 818 -26.57 6.34 -9.08
N GLY A 819 -25.63 6.40 -8.12
CA GLY A 819 -25.98 6.48 -6.70
C GLY A 819 -24.97 7.11 -5.76
N GLU A 820 -23.69 7.18 -6.12
CA GLU A 820 -22.61 7.49 -5.18
C GLU A 820 -21.67 8.57 -5.68
N ASP A 821 -21.36 8.55 -6.97
CA ASP A 821 -20.79 9.69 -7.67
C ASP A 821 -21.82 10.81 -7.85
N THR A 822 -21.31 12.03 -8.08
CA THR A 822 -22.03 13.24 -8.47
C THR A 822 -21.24 14.13 -9.44
N ASP A 823 -20.11 13.65 -9.98
CA ASP A 823 -19.19 14.30 -10.92
C ASP A 823 -18.70 13.20 -11.90
N ASP A 824 -19.66 12.54 -12.58
CA ASP A 824 -19.52 11.24 -13.30
C ASP A 824 -18.25 11.16 -14.18
N ASP A 825 -17.75 12.28 -14.74
CA ASP A 825 -16.58 12.32 -15.64
C ASP A 825 -15.29 12.94 -15.05
N GLY A 826 -15.32 13.34 -13.77
CA GLY A 826 -14.17 13.73 -12.96
C GLY A 826 -13.55 15.08 -13.33
N ASP A 827 -14.28 15.94 -14.03
CA ASP A 827 -13.80 17.26 -14.47
C ASP A 827 -13.79 18.32 -13.35
N GLY A 828 -14.60 18.12 -12.30
CA GLY A 828 -14.76 19.04 -11.17
C GLY A 828 -16.05 19.86 -11.16
N VAL A 829 -17.04 19.53 -11.98
CA VAL A 829 -18.38 20.13 -12.05
C VAL A 829 -19.46 19.07 -11.75
N GLU A 830 -20.27 19.28 -10.71
CA GLU A 830 -21.30 18.32 -10.30
C GLU A 830 -22.38 18.10 -11.42
N ASP A 831 -22.87 16.87 -11.66
CA ASP A 831 -23.81 16.56 -12.79
C ASP A 831 -25.13 17.36 -12.80
N GLU A 832 -25.52 17.97 -11.67
CA GLU A 832 -26.69 18.86 -11.62
C GLU A 832 -26.43 20.23 -12.29
N ASP A 833 -25.17 20.65 -12.36
CA ASP A 833 -24.68 21.91 -12.94
C ASP A 833 -23.84 21.71 -14.24
N ASP A 834 -23.50 20.47 -14.62
CA ASP A 834 -22.80 20.11 -15.88
C ASP A 834 -23.76 19.80 -17.07
N SER A 835 -23.41 20.29 -18.26
CA SER A 835 -24.06 20.01 -19.56
C SER A 835 -23.56 18.75 -20.25
N CYS A 836 -22.34 18.30 -19.94
CA CYS A 836 -21.61 17.18 -20.52
C CYS A 836 -21.25 16.03 -19.53
N PRO A 837 -22.13 15.58 -18.60
CA PRO A 837 -21.78 14.74 -17.42
C PRO A 837 -21.43 13.27 -17.69
N THR A 838 -20.76 12.99 -18.81
CA THR A 838 -20.13 11.70 -19.17
C THR A 838 -18.96 11.96 -20.16
N GLY A 839 -18.29 13.11 -20.08
CA GLY A 839 -17.26 13.61 -21.00
C GLY A 839 -15.91 12.93 -20.81
N MET A 840 -15.58 11.98 -21.68
CA MET A 840 -14.50 11.02 -21.40
C MET A 840 -13.09 11.60 -21.64
N HIS A 841 -12.60 12.42 -20.70
CA HIS A 841 -11.46 13.31 -20.86
C HIS A 841 -10.42 13.26 -19.73
N TRP A 842 -9.91 12.05 -19.46
CA TRP A 842 -8.99 11.71 -18.37
C TRP A 842 -7.90 12.77 -18.08
N GLY A 843 -7.95 13.34 -16.87
CA GLY A 843 -7.00 14.34 -16.36
C GLY A 843 -7.15 15.75 -16.97
N TRP A 844 -8.25 16.02 -17.66
CA TRP A 844 -8.77 17.37 -17.87
C TRP A 844 -9.55 17.83 -16.63
N THR A 845 -9.82 19.13 -16.51
CA THR A 845 -10.64 19.73 -15.44
C THR A 845 -11.16 21.07 -15.95
N SER A 846 -12.44 21.39 -15.70
CA SER A 846 -13.03 22.69 -16.04
C SER A 846 -12.21 23.83 -15.43
N ASN A 847 -11.94 24.84 -16.27
CA ASN A 847 -11.56 26.17 -15.83
C ASN A 847 -11.73 27.17 -16.98
N GLY A 848 -11.85 28.46 -16.65
CA GLY A 848 -11.98 29.58 -17.60
C GLY A 848 -10.82 29.84 -18.59
N THR A 849 -10.10 28.81 -19.05
CA THR A 849 -9.19 28.80 -20.19
C THR A 849 -9.31 27.59 -21.13
N ASN A 850 -10.19 26.62 -20.83
CA ASN A 850 -10.46 25.38 -21.57
C ASN A 850 -11.93 24.90 -21.48
N ASP A 851 -12.70 25.50 -20.57
CA ASP A 851 -14.16 25.59 -20.49
C ASP A 851 -14.43 27.10 -20.26
N LEU A 852 -14.96 27.81 -21.26
CA LEU A 852 -15.07 29.27 -21.24
C LEU A 852 -16.31 29.75 -20.46
N ASP A 853 -17.47 29.14 -20.65
CA ASP A 853 -18.73 29.55 -20.00
C ASP A 853 -18.89 29.01 -18.56
N GLY A 854 -18.25 27.88 -18.26
CA GLY A 854 -18.22 27.22 -16.96
C GLY A 854 -19.29 26.13 -16.80
N ASP A 855 -19.76 25.50 -17.88
CA ASP A 855 -20.82 24.49 -17.86
C ASP A 855 -20.36 23.03 -17.84
N GLY A 856 -19.05 22.78 -17.70
CA GLY A 856 -18.44 21.45 -17.65
C GLY A 856 -18.11 20.86 -19.04
N CYS A 857 -18.73 21.35 -20.11
CA CYS A 857 -18.33 20.99 -21.45
C CYS A 857 -16.96 21.61 -21.83
N LYS A 858 -16.17 20.84 -22.59
CA LYS A 858 -14.85 21.28 -23.06
C LYS A 858 -14.91 21.91 -24.44
N ASP A 859 -14.63 23.23 -24.52
CA ASP A 859 -14.58 24.08 -25.73
C ASP A 859 -14.16 23.31 -27.00
N SER A 860 -13.02 22.61 -26.88
CA SER A 860 -12.30 22.10 -28.05
C SER A 860 -12.87 20.81 -28.68
N LEU A 861 -13.79 20.11 -28.01
CA LEU A 861 -14.13 18.72 -28.32
C LEU A 861 -15.59 18.33 -28.06
N GLU A 862 -16.17 18.75 -26.95
CA GLU A 862 -17.47 18.25 -26.45
C GLU A 862 -18.51 19.37 -26.38
N ASP A 863 -18.07 20.58 -26.08
CA ASP A 863 -18.87 21.79 -26.33
C ASP A 863 -18.99 22.08 -27.84
N ALA A 864 -20.03 22.84 -28.18
CA ALA A 864 -20.26 23.43 -29.49
C ALA A 864 -20.90 24.83 -29.40
N ASP A 865 -20.88 25.46 -28.23
CA ASP A 865 -21.49 26.75 -27.87
C ASP A 865 -20.59 27.46 -26.82
N ASP A 866 -19.27 27.60 -27.13
CA ASP A 866 -18.15 27.87 -26.20
C ASP A 866 -18.37 29.00 -25.14
N ASP A 867 -19.29 29.96 -25.36
CA ASP A 867 -19.56 31.06 -24.41
C ASP A 867 -20.94 31.04 -23.71
N GLY A 868 -21.72 29.98 -23.96
CA GLY A 868 -22.95 29.64 -23.26
C GLY A 868 -24.16 30.48 -23.65
N ASP A 869 -24.11 31.24 -24.75
CA ASP A 869 -25.18 32.16 -25.14
C ASP A 869 -26.40 31.46 -25.77
N GLY A 870 -26.22 30.26 -26.32
CA GLY A 870 -27.25 29.47 -27.01
C GLY A 870 -27.17 29.47 -28.54
N VAL A 871 -26.10 30.00 -29.13
CA VAL A 871 -25.80 30.03 -30.57
C VAL A 871 -24.48 29.32 -30.85
N ILE A 872 -24.59 28.04 -31.21
CA ILE A 872 -23.43 27.20 -31.57
C ILE A 872 -22.35 27.89 -32.44
N ASP A 873 -21.06 27.64 -32.17
CA ASP A 873 -19.89 28.33 -32.77
C ASP A 873 -19.89 28.35 -34.30
N ALA A 874 -20.50 27.33 -34.90
CA ALA A 874 -20.60 27.18 -36.34
C ALA A 874 -21.59 28.17 -37.00
N LEU A 875 -22.41 28.85 -36.21
CA LEU A 875 -23.40 29.85 -36.60
C LEU A 875 -23.15 31.22 -35.99
N ASP A 876 -22.46 31.28 -34.85
CA ASP A 876 -22.07 32.52 -34.18
C ASP A 876 -20.90 33.25 -34.89
N LEU A 877 -20.87 34.58 -34.77
CA LEU A 877 -19.80 35.47 -35.20
C LEU A 877 -18.84 35.89 -34.06
N CYS A 878 -19.19 35.66 -32.79
CA CYS A 878 -18.42 35.94 -31.59
C CYS A 878 -18.12 34.71 -30.68
N PRO A 879 -17.72 33.53 -31.21
CA PRO A 879 -17.75 32.23 -30.49
C PRO A 879 -16.67 32.01 -29.42
N LEU A 880 -16.22 33.07 -28.76
CA LEU A 880 -15.37 33.09 -27.57
C LEU A 880 -15.65 34.41 -26.82
N GLY A 881 -16.92 34.77 -26.62
CA GLY A 881 -17.40 36.08 -26.22
C GLY A 881 -17.46 36.34 -24.71
N ASP A 882 -18.28 37.31 -24.32
CA ASP A 882 -18.73 37.57 -22.95
C ASP A 882 -19.59 36.38 -22.49
N THR A 883 -19.31 35.77 -21.34
CA THR A 883 -20.14 34.65 -20.85
C THR A 883 -21.26 35.10 -19.90
N GLY A 884 -22.24 34.22 -19.64
CA GLY A 884 -23.30 34.44 -18.65
C GLY A 884 -24.42 35.40 -19.09
N TRP A 885 -24.73 35.40 -20.39
CA TRP A 885 -25.93 35.96 -21.00
C TRP A 885 -26.55 34.91 -21.93
N THR A 886 -27.49 35.29 -22.79
CA THR A 886 -28.07 34.39 -23.81
C THR A 886 -28.46 35.18 -25.05
N SER A 887 -28.24 34.68 -26.26
CA SER A 887 -28.82 35.24 -27.49
C SER A 887 -30.34 35.19 -27.40
N ASP A 888 -30.91 36.38 -27.25
CA ASP A 888 -32.33 36.65 -27.33
C ASP A 888 -32.50 38.05 -27.91
N SER A 889 -33.64 38.29 -28.57
CA SER A 889 -34.08 39.55 -29.21
C SER A 889 -34.14 40.83 -28.32
N PHE A 890 -33.38 40.87 -27.23
CA PHE A 890 -33.15 41.99 -26.33
C PHE A 890 -31.67 42.18 -25.95
N THR A 891 -30.82 41.18 -26.22
CA THR A 891 -29.37 41.16 -25.96
C THR A 891 -28.52 40.89 -27.21
N ASP A 892 -29.17 40.40 -28.26
CA ASP A 892 -28.73 40.19 -29.64
C ASP A 892 -29.97 40.46 -30.53
N ASP A 893 -30.09 41.66 -31.16
CA ASP A 893 -31.30 42.04 -31.95
C ASP A 893 -31.30 41.42 -33.37
N ASP A 894 -30.12 41.14 -33.93
CA ASP A 894 -29.91 40.62 -35.29
C ASP A 894 -29.91 39.07 -35.35
N GLY A 895 -29.43 38.41 -34.29
CA GLY A 895 -29.39 36.97 -34.11
C GLY A 895 -28.09 36.30 -34.58
N ASP A 896 -26.94 36.96 -34.48
CA ASP A 896 -25.64 36.45 -34.91
C ASP A 896 -24.74 35.90 -33.80
N GLY A 897 -25.19 35.93 -32.53
CA GLY A 897 -24.44 35.48 -31.34
C GLY A 897 -23.44 36.51 -30.78
N CYS A 898 -23.23 37.65 -31.45
CA CYS A 898 -22.48 38.76 -30.87
C CYS A 898 -23.35 39.60 -29.94
N ARG A 899 -22.83 39.92 -28.76
CA ARG A 899 -23.56 40.69 -27.75
C ARG A 899 -23.58 42.20 -28.03
N ASP A 900 -24.77 42.77 -28.30
CA ASP A 900 -25.03 44.21 -28.58
C ASP A 900 -24.13 45.17 -27.75
N ILE A 901 -24.09 44.96 -26.43
CA ILE A 901 -23.57 45.98 -25.50
C ILE A 901 -22.04 45.99 -25.37
N SER A 902 -21.35 44.95 -25.84
CA SER A 902 -19.92 44.74 -25.55
C SER A 902 -19.07 44.26 -26.72
N GLU A 903 -19.63 43.54 -27.68
CA GLU A 903 -18.86 42.74 -28.64
C GLU A 903 -19.29 42.92 -30.08
N ASP A 904 -20.60 43.01 -30.32
CA ASP A 904 -21.07 43.63 -31.54
C ASP A 904 -20.81 45.15 -31.53
N GLY A 905 -20.87 45.75 -32.70
CA GLY A 905 -20.98 47.19 -32.87
C GLY A 905 -21.74 47.57 -34.13
N ASP A 906 -22.70 46.75 -34.55
CA ASP A 906 -23.68 46.95 -35.62
C ASP A 906 -25.02 46.28 -35.21
N ASP A 907 -25.53 46.57 -33.97
CA ASP A 907 -26.50 45.74 -33.17
C ASP A 907 -27.74 45.19 -33.93
N ASP A 908 -28.11 45.73 -35.10
CA ASP A 908 -29.26 45.32 -35.91
C ASP A 908 -28.94 44.74 -37.31
N GLY A 909 -27.65 44.46 -37.56
CA GLY A 909 -27.16 43.70 -38.71
C GLY A 909 -27.27 44.39 -40.07
N ASP A 910 -27.57 45.69 -40.12
CA ASP A 910 -27.88 46.37 -41.38
C ASP A 910 -26.64 46.87 -42.16
N GLY A 911 -25.48 46.97 -41.48
CA GLY A 911 -24.21 47.37 -42.05
C GLY A 911 -23.78 48.81 -41.70
N ILE A 912 -24.25 49.37 -40.57
CA ILE A 912 -23.99 50.74 -40.09
C ILE A 912 -23.63 50.70 -38.60
N GLU A 913 -22.31 50.64 -38.33
CA GLU A 913 -21.77 50.66 -36.95
C GLU A 913 -22.52 51.64 -36.00
N ASP A 914 -22.94 51.24 -34.79
CA ASP A 914 -23.79 52.04 -33.86
C ASP A 914 -23.21 53.42 -33.56
N SER A 915 -21.89 53.55 -33.62
CA SER A 915 -21.19 54.83 -33.46
C SER A 915 -21.54 55.88 -34.53
N ALA A 916 -22.10 55.43 -35.65
CA ALA A 916 -22.62 56.19 -36.78
C ALA A 916 -24.16 56.13 -36.91
N ASP A 917 -24.82 55.26 -36.15
CA ASP A 917 -26.26 55.06 -36.15
C ASP A 917 -27.02 55.90 -35.10
N ASN A 918 -28.27 56.29 -35.34
CA ASN A 918 -29.12 56.98 -34.34
C ASN A 918 -30.20 56.08 -33.72
N CYS A 919 -30.45 54.89 -34.27
CA CYS A 919 -31.30 53.84 -33.74
C CYS A 919 -30.67 52.45 -33.98
N PRO A 920 -29.57 52.11 -33.28
CA PRO A 920 -28.82 50.86 -33.50
C PRO A 920 -29.61 49.54 -33.42
N LEU A 921 -30.84 49.56 -32.89
CA LEU A 921 -31.70 48.41 -32.64
C LEU A 921 -32.99 48.49 -33.51
N GLU A 922 -32.92 48.91 -34.79
CA GLU A 922 -34.10 48.94 -35.68
C GLU A 922 -33.85 48.71 -37.18
N ALA A 923 -33.05 47.68 -37.51
CA ALA A 923 -32.63 47.19 -38.83
C ALA A 923 -33.21 47.93 -40.05
N VAL A 924 -32.44 48.86 -40.63
CA VAL A 924 -32.85 49.65 -41.80
C VAL A 924 -32.16 49.27 -43.11
N ASN A 925 -32.92 48.58 -43.95
CA ASN A 925 -32.63 48.65 -45.38
C ASN A 925 -32.82 50.08 -45.92
N ASN A 926 -32.18 50.35 -47.07
CA ASN A 926 -32.16 51.60 -47.88
C ASN A 926 -33.55 52.08 -48.41
N ILE A 927 -34.65 51.70 -47.76
CA ILE A 927 -36.04 52.08 -48.00
C ILE A 927 -36.73 52.52 -46.69
N SER A 928 -36.37 51.98 -45.53
CA SER A 928 -36.92 52.36 -44.21
C SER A 928 -36.29 53.64 -43.69
N ASP A 929 -34.95 53.73 -43.68
CA ASP A 929 -34.24 54.97 -43.40
C ASP A 929 -34.11 55.83 -44.68
N SER A 930 -34.66 57.05 -44.61
CA SER A 930 -34.58 58.05 -45.68
C SER A 930 -33.60 59.19 -45.39
N ASN A 931 -32.95 59.17 -44.22
CA ASN A 931 -32.06 60.19 -43.68
C ASN A 931 -30.58 59.79 -43.87
N GLY A 932 -30.28 58.48 -43.83
CA GLY A 932 -28.93 57.97 -43.61
C GLY A 932 -28.54 58.11 -42.15
N ASP A 933 -29.45 57.75 -41.25
CA ASP A 933 -29.31 57.85 -39.79
C ASP A 933 -29.96 56.70 -38.99
N GLY A 934 -30.21 55.55 -39.62
CA GLY A 934 -30.49 54.29 -38.89
C GLY A 934 -31.91 54.03 -38.42
N CYS A 935 -32.71 55.08 -38.26
CA CYS A 935 -34.02 54.96 -37.62
C CYS A 935 -35.17 54.62 -38.59
N ILE A 936 -36.17 53.84 -38.13
CA ILE A 936 -37.53 53.93 -38.69
C ILE A 936 -38.39 54.99 -37.96
N ASP A 937 -39.24 55.68 -38.72
CA ASP A 937 -40.18 56.67 -38.19
C ASP A 937 -41.41 56.03 -37.46
N ARG A 938 -41.45 55.96 -36.11
CA ARG A 938 -42.56 55.33 -35.32
C ARG A 938 -43.26 56.16 -34.21
N VAL A 939 -44.38 55.63 -33.66
CA VAL A 939 -45.37 56.32 -32.76
C VAL A 939 -45.94 55.37 -31.65
N VAL A 940 -46.21 55.90 -30.44
CA VAL A 940 -46.15 55.22 -29.09
C VAL A 940 -47.49 54.84 -28.37
N ALA A 941 -47.44 53.92 -27.37
CA ALA A 941 -48.47 53.58 -26.35
C ALA A 941 -47.89 53.32 -24.89
N PRO A 942 -48.68 53.18 -23.78
CA PRO A 942 -48.20 53.28 -22.36
C PRO A 942 -48.35 52.05 -21.39
N SER A 943 -47.94 52.21 -20.09
CA SER A 943 -47.34 51.25 -19.12
C SER A 943 -48.21 50.45 -18.07
N LYS A 944 -47.54 49.63 -17.20
CA LYS A 944 -48.00 48.38 -16.51
C LYS A 944 -47.82 48.30 -14.92
N PRO A 945 -48.09 47.17 -14.18
CA PRO A 945 -48.35 47.14 -12.71
C PRO A 945 -47.33 46.40 -11.76
N PHE A 946 -47.75 46.07 -10.51
CA PHE A 946 -46.92 45.78 -9.32
C PHE A 946 -45.92 44.59 -9.37
N PHE A 947 -46.14 43.53 -10.15
CA PHE A 947 -45.18 42.40 -10.18
C PHE A 947 -43.89 42.78 -10.91
N GLU A 948 -43.99 43.54 -12.01
CA GLU A 948 -42.84 44.20 -12.65
C GLU A 948 -42.09 45.09 -11.65
N LYS A 949 -42.79 45.80 -10.75
CA LYS A 949 -42.10 46.60 -9.71
C LYS A 949 -41.32 45.79 -8.66
N PHE A 950 -41.64 44.51 -8.47
CA PHE A 950 -40.87 43.63 -7.59
C PHE A 950 -39.62 43.10 -8.31
N LEU A 951 -39.73 42.80 -9.61
CA LEU A 951 -38.61 42.40 -10.48
C LEU A 951 -37.68 43.57 -10.83
N GLU A 952 -38.20 44.78 -11.06
CA GLU A 952 -37.47 46.05 -11.24
C GLU A 952 -36.73 46.51 -9.96
N GLY A 953 -36.68 45.69 -8.91
CA GLY A 953 -35.90 45.96 -7.69
C GLY A 953 -36.41 47.15 -6.87
N ASP A 954 -37.71 47.47 -6.87
CA ASP A 954 -38.23 48.55 -6.01
C ASP A 954 -37.84 48.26 -4.54
N PRO A 955 -37.08 49.16 -3.89
CA PRO A 955 -36.44 48.86 -2.61
C PRO A 955 -37.44 48.68 -1.46
N VAL A 956 -38.71 49.08 -1.64
CA VAL A 956 -39.79 48.84 -0.68
C VAL A 956 -40.38 47.44 -0.84
N ALA A 957 -40.34 46.87 -2.06
CA ALA A 957 -40.84 45.54 -2.35
C ALA A 957 -39.82 44.45 -1.96
N MET A 958 -38.54 44.64 -2.29
CA MET A 958 -37.42 43.75 -1.92
C MET A 958 -37.22 43.62 -0.40
N GLY A 959 -37.28 44.75 0.33
CA GLY A 959 -37.03 44.78 1.79
C GLY A 959 -38.05 44.01 2.64
N ILE A 960 -39.17 43.56 2.07
CA ILE A 960 -40.19 42.76 2.76
C ILE A 960 -39.84 41.26 2.77
N VAL A 961 -39.01 40.79 1.83
CA VAL A 961 -38.73 39.35 1.63
C VAL A 961 -37.40 38.92 2.26
N LEU A 962 -36.35 39.75 2.21
CA LEU A 962 -34.99 39.34 2.61
C LEU A 962 -34.73 39.35 4.14
N ILE A 963 -35.41 40.21 4.89
CA ILE A 963 -35.17 40.38 6.34
C ILE A 963 -35.49 39.12 7.18
N PRO A 964 -36.56 38.34 6.89
CA PRO A 964 -36.84 37.09 7.60
C PRO A 964 -35.81 35.97 7.39
N LEU A 965 -35.20 35.86 6.19
CA LEU A 965 -34.28 34.76 5.85
C LEU A 965 -32.96 34.84 6.63
N LEU A 966 -32.37 36.02 6.74
CA LEU A 966 -31.14 36.25 7.51
C LEU A 966 -31.28 35.91 9.01
N ILE A 967 -32.50 35.97 9.55
CA ILE A 967 -32.77 35.57 10.94
C ILE A 967 -32.69 34.04 11.10
N LEU A 968 -33.15 33.27 10.11
CA LEU A 968 -33.10 31.81 10.14
C LEU A 968 -31.67 31.27 10.06
N PHE A 969 -30.84 31.82 9.14
CA PHE A 969 -29.43 31.43 8.99
C PHE A 969 -28.63 31.61 10.29
N SER A 970 -28.86 32.74 10.99
CA SER A 970 -28.21 33.02 12.28
C SER A 970 -28.59 32.06 13.42
N ILE A 971 -29.69 31.29 13.28
CA ILE A 971 -30.13 30.30 14.26
C ILE A 971 -29.49 28.93 13.98
N GLY A 972 -29.28 28.56 12.71
CA GLY A 972 -28.64 27.29 12.32
C GLY A 972 -27.21 27.16 12.86
N LEU A 973 -26.39 28.19 12.68
CA LEU A 973 -25.00 28.23 13.19
C LEU A 973 -24.90 28.02 14.72
N VAL A 974 -25.93 28.41 15.47
CA VAL A 974 -26.01 28.24 16.93
C VAL A 974 -26.40 26.81 17.33
N VAL A 975 -27.02 26.03 16.43
CA VAL A 975 -27.35 24.62 16.65
C VAL A 975 -26.14 23.73 16.38
N TYR A 976 -25.41 23.95 15.28
CA TYR A 976 -24.21 23.17 14.92
C TYR A 976 -23.16 23.14 16.06
N VAL A 977 -22.79 24.32 16.58
CA VAL A 977 -21.84 24.46 17.72
C VAL A 977 -22.37 23.87 19.04
N ARG A 978 -23.66 23.53 19.13
CA ARG A 978 -24.25 22.84 20.29
C ARG A 978 -24.26 21.31 20.14
N GLN A 979 -24.28 20.76 18.92
CA GLN A 979 -24.25 19.31 18.71
C GLN A 979 -22.89 18.71 19.07
N GLY A 980 -21.79 19.19 18.50
CA GLY A 980 -20.44 18.66 18.81
C GLY A 980 -20.02 18.78 20.28
N ARG A 981 -20.67 19.67 21.07
CA ARG A 981 -20.47 19.77 22.52
C ARG A 981 -21.29 18.77 23.35
N ALA A 982 -22.34 18.20 22.77
CA ALA A 982 -23.18 17.19 23.41
C ALA A 982 -22.60 15.78 23.21
N ASP A 983 -21.95 15.51 22.07
CA ASP A 983 -21.34 14.20 21.80
C ASP A 983 -20.10 13.93 22.66
N ALA A 984 -19.24 14.94 22.87
CA ALA A 984 -18.10 14.84 23.81
C ALA A 984 -18.55 14.60 25.27
N GLU A 985 -19.66 15.22 25.68
CA GLU A 985 -20.27 14.96 27.00
C GLU A 985 -20.92 13.56 27.06
N ARG A 986 -21.53 13.08 25.97
CA ARG A 986 -22.11 11.72 25.90
C ARG A 986 -21.04 10.65 26.09
N ARG A 987 -19.92 10.73 25.36
CA ARG A 987 -18.79 9.76 25.48
C ARG A 987 -18.22 9.71 26.90
N LEU A 988 -18.02 10.87 27.54
CA LEU A 988 -17.59 10.93 28.95
C LEU A 988 -18.60 10.26 29.90
N ARG A 989 -19.90 10.47 29.68
CA ARG A 989 -20.98 9.85 30.47
C ARG A 989 -21.12 8.35 30.23
N GLU A 990 -20.84 7.88 29.02
CA GLU A 990 -20.80 6.45 28.67
C GLU A 990 -19.61 5.75 29.37
N MET A 991 -18.42 6.36 29.39
CA MET A 991 -17.28 5.85 30.17
C MET A 991 -17.52 5.84 31.69
N ILE A 992 -18.25 6.83 32.24
CA ILE A 992 -18.70 6.81 33.64
C ILE A 992 -19.71 5.66 33.89
N GLY A 993 -20.56 5.36 32.90
CA GLY A 993 -21.52 4.25 32.97
C GLY A 993 -20.85 2.87 32.93
N ALA A 994 -19.79 2.72 32.13
CA ALA A 994 -19.03 1.49 31.91
C ALA A 994 -17.97 1.21 32.98
N ALA A 995 -17.50 2.23 33.70
CA ALA A 995 -16.53 2.05 34.78
C ALA A 995 -17.05 1.08 35.86
N ASP A 996 -16.33 -0.02 36.06
CA ASP A 996 -16.64 -1.11 36.99
C ASP A 996 -15.87 -1.02 38.31
N ASN A 997 -14.90 -0.10 38.41
CA ASN A 997 -14.08 0.13 39.58
C ASN A 997 -13.78 1.63 39.82
N PRO A 998 -13.41 2.04 41.06
CA PRO A 998 -13.16 3.45 41.39
C PRO A 998 -11.93 4.08 40.72
N LEU A 999 -10.95 3.28 40.25
CA LEU A 999 -9.72 3.79 39.62
C LEU A 999 -9.99 4.29 38.20
N LEU A 1000 -10.82 3.58 37.43
CA LEU A 1000 -11.27 4.02 36.10
C LEU A 1000 -12.02 5.37 36.17
N LEU A 1001 -12.86 5.58 37.19
CA LEU A 1001 -13.50 6.88 37.43
C LEU A 1001 -12.50 8.03 37.66
N SER A 1002 -11.34 7.75 38.25
CA SER A 1002 -10.27 8.75 38.40
C SER A 1002 -9.61 9.09 37.06
N ARG A 1003 -9.46 8.11 36.15
CA ARG A 1003 -8.94 8.33 34.78
C ARG A 1003 -9.89 9.21 33.97
N VAL A 1004 -11.20 8.92 34.00
CA VAL A 1004 -12.23 9.73 33.31
C VAL A 1004 -12.35 11.15 33.89
N SER A 1005 -12.16 11.32 35.21
CA SER A 1005 -12.09 12.65 35.84
C SER A 1005 -10.93 13.51 35.30
N GLY A 1006 -9.78 12.89 35.02
CA GLY A 1006 -8.63 13.54 34.37
C GLY A 1006 -8.94 14.00 32.95
N GLN A 1007 -9.46 13.09 32.10
CA GLN A 1007 -9.84 13.41 30.72
C GLN A 1007 -10.89 14.54 30.64
N ALA A 1008 -11.87 14.57 31.54
CA ALA A 1008 -12.84 15.65 31.64
C ALA A 1008 -12.18 17.00 31.96
N ALA A 1009 -11.13 17.03 32.80
CA ALA A 1009 -10.39 18.25 33.12
C ALA A 1009 -9.59 18.79 31.91
N ASP A 1010 -8.97 17.91 31.12
CA ASP A 1010 -8.22 18.32 29.92
C ASP A 1010 -9.13 18.86 28.81
N LEU A 1011 -10.27 18.20 28.57
CA LEU A 1011 -11.30 18.69 27.62
C LEU A 1011 -11.91 20.04 28.07
N PHE A 1012 -11.98 20.29 29.38
CA PHE A 1012 -12.37 21.59 29.92
C PHE A 1012 -11.28 22.66 29.72
N ILE A 1013 -10.00 22.33 29.91
CA ILE A 1013 -8.87 23.23 29.63
C ILE A 1013 -8.82 23.61 28.14
N ALA A 1014 -9.09 22.65 27.26
CA ALA A 1014 -9.23 22.84 25.81
C ALA A 1014 -10.49 23.66 25.39
N LYS A 1015 -11.40 23.94 26.33
CA LYS A 1015 -12.70 24.62 26.12
C LYS A 1015 -13.68 23.87 25.19
N VAL A 1016 -13.49 22.57 25.03
CA VAL A 1016 -14.42 21.70 24.28
C VAL A 1016 -15.75 21.61 25.04
N ILE A 1017 -15.67 21.37 26.35
CA ILE A 1017 -16.82 21.40 27.27
C ILE A 1017 -16.86 22.72 28.09
N THR A 1018 -18.06 23.11 28.52
CA THR A 1018 -18.23 24.30 29.37
C THR A 1018 -17.98 24.01 30.86
N ALA A 1019 -17.73 25.04 31.66
CA ALA A 1019 -17.53 24.89 33.11
C ALA A 1019 -18.72 24.22 33.82
N GLN A 1020 -19.95 24.48 33.36
CA GLN A 1020 -21.14 23.81 33.91
C GLN A 1020 -21.13 22.32 33.57
N GLN A 1021 -20.85 21.95 32.32
CA GLN A 1021 -20.79 20.53 31.91
C GLN A 1021 -19.64 19.79 32.60
N HIS A 1022 -18.48 20.42 32.79
CA HIS A 1022 -17.40 19.86 33.60
C HIS A 1022 -17.85 19.60 35.04
N ASP A 1023 -18.47 20.59 35.69
CA ASP A 1023 -18.94 20.44 37.07
C ASP A 1023 -20.05 19.39 37.19
N ASP A 1024 -20.98 19.33 36.22
CA ASP A 1024 -22.03 18.31 36.13
C ASP A 1024 -21.42 16.91 35.96
N ILE A 1025 -20.46 16.72 35.05
CA ILE A 1025 -19.73 15.44 34.85
C ILE A 1025 -18.96 15.04 36.12
N GLN A 1026 -18.34 15.98 36.83
CA GLN A 1026 -17.68 15.69 38.11
C GLN A 1026 -18.69 15.38 39.23
N ASP A 1027 -19.92 15.87 39.17
CA ASP A 1027 -21.01 15.47 40.07
C ASP A 1027 -21.54 14.07 39.70
N ASP A 1028 -21.58 13.70 38.42
CA ASP A 1028 -21.93 12.35 37.96
C ASP A 1028 -20.85 11.31 38.30
N ILE A 1029 -19.56 11.64 38.18
CA ILE A 1029 -18.45 10.81 38.67
C ILE A 1029 -18.58 10.57 40.18
N ARG A 1030 -18.95 11.61 40.95
CA ARG A 1030 -19.18 11.48 42.39
C ARG A 1030 -20.41 10.60 42.68
N ALA A 1031 -21.52 10.79 41.97
CA ALA A 1031 -22.71 9.96 42.13
C ALA A 1031 -22.46 8.48 41.75
N LYS A 1032 -21.68 8.22 40.69
CA LYS A 1032 -21.29 6.88 40.27
C LYS A 1032 -20.33 6.23 41.26
N ARG A 1033 -19.38 7.01 41.79
CA ARG A 1033 -18.51 6.57 42.90
C ARG A 1033 -19.34 6.16 44.12
N ASP A 1034 -20.36 6.93 44.47
CA ASP A 1034 -21.26 6.63 45.58
C ASP A 1034 -22.13 5.36 45.34
N GLU A 1035 -22.31 4.88 44.09
CA GLU A 1035 -23.00 3.61 43.78
C GLU A 1035 -22.21 2.36 44.18
N PHE A 1036 -20.87 2.41 44.19
CA PHE A 1036 -20.04 1.30 44.69
C PHE A 1036 -20.21 1.08 46.20
N GLY A 1037 -20.82 2.04 46.89
CA GLY A 1037 -21.08 2.03 48.32
C GLY A 1037 -19.93 2.63 49.13
N GLU A 1038 -20.26 3.28 50.25
CA GLU A 1038 -19.26 3.86 51.17
C GLU A 1038 -18.19 2.83 51.56
N GLU A 1039 -18.56 1.55 51.72
CA GLU A 1039 -17.63 0.47 52.11
C GLU A 1039 -16.57 0.17 51.03
N ALA A 1040 -16.90 0.11 49.73
CA ALA A 1040 -15.91 -0.16 48.68
C ALA A 1040 -15.07 1.07 48.29
N VAL A 1041 -15.62 2.28 48.47
CA VAL A 1041 -14.89 3.53 48.24
C VAL A 1041 -13.96 3.83 49.41
N ASP A 1042 -14.41 3.65 50.66
CA ASP A 1042 -13.52 3.69 51.82
C ASP A 1042 -12.49 2.54 51.73
N ASP A 1043 -12.83 1.31 51.33
CA ASP A 1043 -11.84 0.23 51.17
C ASP A 1043 -10.77 0.57 50.12
N SER A 1044 -11.12 1.24 49.01
CA SER A 1044 -10.16 1.65 47.96
C SER A 1044 -9.29 2.84 48.41
N ASP A 1045 -9.89 3.88 48.98
CA ASP A 1045 -9.15 5.03 49.54
C ASP A 1045 -8.33 4.60 50.78
N GLU A 1046 -8.81 3.69 51.63
CA GLU A 1046 -8.08 3.11 52.77
C GLU A 1046 -6.95 2.22 52.28
N THR A 1047 -7.14 1.37 51.26
CA THR A 1047 -6.08 0.56 50.66
C THR A 1047 -4.99 1.44 50.05
N LYS A 1048 -5.36 2.51 49.32
CA LYS A 1048 -4.38 3.47 48.76
C LYS A 1048 -3.62 4.25 49.85
N ASN A 1049 -4.30 4.64 50.93
CA ASN A 1049 -3.68 5.30 52.08
C ASN A 1049 -2.79 4.34 52.90
N GLU A 1050 -3.22 3.10 53.12
CA GLU A 1050 -2.46 2.05 53.80
C GLU A 1050 -1.25 1.62 52.96
N LEU A 1051 -1.38 1.48 51.64
CA LEU A 1051 -0.26 1.19 50.74
C LEU A 1051 0.78 2.31 50.79
N SER A 1052 0.36 3.57 50.70
CA SER A 1052 1.26 4.73 50.87
C SER A 1052 1.93 4.74 52.25
N ARG A 1053 1.20 4.33 53.32
CA ARG A 1053 1.75 4.19 54.68
C ARG A 1053 2.76 3.04 54.80
N VAL A 1054 2.48 1.91 54.15
CA VAL A 1054 3.31 0.70 54.09
C VAL A 1054 4.59 0.99 53.31
N PHE A 1055 4.51 1.60 52.12
CA PHE A 1055 5.65 2.07 51.33
C PHE A 1055 6.50 3.10 52.09
N THR A 1056 5.88 4.12 52.69
CA THR A 1056 6.59 5.10 53.54
C THR A 1056 7.33 4.42 54.70
N LYS A 1057 6.73 3.39 55.30
CA LYS A 1057 7.32 2.59 56.38
C LYS A 1057 8.43 1.66 55.88
N ALA A 1058 8.31 1.08 54.69
CA ALA A 1058 9.34 0.26 54.05
C ALA A 1058 10.60 1.10 53.76
N VAL A 1059 10.46 2.31 53.21
CA VAL A 1059 11.57 3.27 53.02
C VAL A 1059 12.18 3.66 54.36
N ALA A 1060 11.36 3.98 55.37
CA ALA A 1060 11.86 4.35 56.70
C ALA A 1060 12.59 3.20 57.42
N LEU A 1061 12.33 1.95 57.04
CA LEU A 1061 13.03 0.75 57.52
C LEU A 1061 14.22 0.34 56.63
N GLY A 1062 14.43 1.00 55.48
CA GLY A 1062 15.49 0.68 54.52
C GLY A 1062 15.24 -0.61 53.73
N LEU A 1063 13.97 -0.96 53.50
CA LEU A 1063 13.57 -2.17 52.76
C LEU A 1063 13.29 -1.89 51.27
N THR A 1064 13.17 -0.62 50.87
CA THR A 1064 13.00 -0.17 49.48
C THR A 1064 13.43 1.29 49.35
N THR A 1065 13.66 1.76 48.13
CA THR A 1065 14.00 3.16 47.78
C THR A 1065 12.75 3.93 47.35
N LYS A 1066 12.85 5.25 47.24
CA LYS A 1066 11.73 6.06 46.75
C LYS A 1066 11.50 5.82 45.25
N GLU A 1067 12.59 5.74 44.50
CA GLU A 1067 12.61 5.50 43.07
C GLU A 1067 11.99 4.13 42.70
N SER A 1068 12.11 3.13 43.58
CA SER A 1068 11.39 1.85 43.45
C SER A 1068 9.89 1.96 43.76
N ILE A 1069 9.46 2.86 44.65
CA ILE A 1069 8.02 3.13 44.86
C ILE A 1069 7.43 3.88 43.67
N ASP A 1070 8.13 4.89 43.15
CA ASP A 1070 7.76 5.62 41.94
C ASP A 1070 7.74 4.69 40.68
N ARG A 1071 8.26 3.44 40.78
CA ARG A 1071 8.07 2.34 39.82
C ARG A 1071 6.85 1.46 40.15
N MET A 1072 6.71 0.98 41.40
CA MET A 1072 5.54 0.19 41.82
C MET A 1072 4.22 0.95 41.64
N GLU A 1073 4.19 2.26 41.90
CA GLU A 1073 3.03 3.13 41.62
C GLU A 1073 2.72 3.20 40.12
N ARG A 1074 3.75 3.21 39.24
CA ARG A 1074 3.54 3.13 37.78
C ARG A 1074 3.02 1.76 37.33
N HIS A 1075 3.41 0.66 37.96
CA HIS A 1075 2.84 -0.65 37.64
C HIS A 1075 1.37 -0.77 38.06
N ILE A 1076 0.97 -0.14 39.17
CA ILE A 1076 -0.43 -0.02 39.58
C ILE A 1076 -1.23 0.85 38.60
N ASP A 1077 -0.68 2.02 38.22
CA ASP A 1077 -1.34 2.93 37.27
C ASP A 1077 -1.46 2.33 35.85
N ALA A 1078 -0.54 1.42 35.49
CA ALA A 1078 -0.54 0.62 34.26
C ALA A 1078 -1.28 -0.73 34.37
N GLY A 1079 -1.97 -1.02 35.48
CA GLY A 1079 -2.80 -2.23 35.64
C GLY A 1079 -2.06 -3.54 35.94
N ARG A 1080 -0.73 -3.62 35.72
CA ARG A 1080 0.05 -4.86 35.82
C ARG A 1080 0.02 -5.56 37.19
N PHE A 1081 -0.24 -4.83 38.28
CA PHE A 1081 -0.37 -5.41 39.63
C PHE A 1081 -1.40 -4.64 40.46
N SER A 1082 -2.21 -5.36 41.25
CA SER A 1082 -3.22 -4.73 42.11
C SER A 1082 -2.62 -4.03 43.35
N PRO A 1083 -3.23 -2.94 43.84
CA PRO A 1083 -2.83 -2.30 45.10
C PRO A 1083 -2.79 -3.26 46.29
N GLU A 1084 -3.75 -4.21 46.34
CA GLU A 1084 -3.91 -5.19 47.42
C GLU A 1084 -2.77 -6.21 47.43
N HIS A 1085 -2.30 -6.65 46.26
CA HIS A 1085 -1.16 -7.56 46.11
C HIS A 1085 0.11 -6.95 46.73
N TYR A 1086 0.44 -5.70 46.39
CA TYR A 1086 1.56 -5.01 47.02
C TYR A 1086 1.33 -4.75 48.52
N LEU A 1087 0.10 -4.46 48.94
CA LEU A 1087 -0.22 -4.25 50.35
C LEU A 1087 0.09 -5.50 51.19
N GLU A 1088 -0.39 -6.67 50.77
CA GLU A 1088 -0.18 -7.94 51.49
C GLU A 1088 1.31 -8.34 51.51
N MET A 1089 1.99 -8.25 50.36
CA MET A 1089 3.41 -8.56 50.23
C MET A 1089 4.29 -7.70 51.16
N TRP A 1090 4.08 -6.38 51.15
CA TRP A 1090 4.88 -5.47 51.97
C TRP A 1090 4.49 -5.47 53.44
N ALA A 1091 3.21 -5.71 53.79
CA ALA A 1091 2.79 -5.92 55.17
C ALA A 1091 3.48 -7.14 55.80
N LYS A 1092 3.53 -8.26 55.06
CA LYS A 1092 4.23 -9.51 55.45
C LYS A 1092 5.73 -9.27 55.65
N ARG A 1093 6.42 -8.66 54.67
CA ARG A 1093 7.86 -8.27 54.78
C ARG A 1093 8.15 -7.35 55.98
N ILE A 1094 7.24 -6.42 56.29
CA ILE A 1094 7.39 -5.52 57.46
C ILE A 1094 7.12 -6.24 58.79
N GLU A 1095 6.22 -7.24 58.85
CA GLU A 1095 6.04 -8.01 60.09
C GLU A 1095 7.24 -8.93 60.37
N ASP A 1096 7.78 -9.60 59.34
CA ASP A 1096 8.94 -10.50 59.48
C ASP A 1096 10.24 -9.79 59.88
N THR A 1097 10.37 -8.49 59.57
CA THR A 1097 11.55 -7.68 59.94
C THR A 1097 11.49 -7.10 61.36
N VAL A 1098 10.38 -7.24 62.11
CA VAL A 1098 10.24 -6.71 63.48
C VAL A 1098 10.52 -7.79 64.56
N PRO A 1099 11.58 -7.67 65.38
CA PRO A 1099 11.96 -8.74 66.32
C PRO A 1099 10.94 -9.04 67.42
N SER A 1100 10.70 -10.33 67.66
CA SER A 1100 9.67 -10.94 68.52
C SER A 1100 9.70 -10.65 70.04
N LYS A 1101 10.39 -9.60 70.50
CA LYS A 1101 10.49 -9.23 71.94
C LYS A 1101 9.46 -8.21 72.44
N ALA A 1102 8.55 -7.75 71.59
CA ALA A 1102 7.52 -6.76 71.94
C ALA A 1102 6.09 -7.33 72.10
N LYS A 1103 5.84 -8.63 71.82
CA LYS A 1103 4.48 -9.22 71.79
C LYS A 1103 3.85 -9.54 73.17
N ASP A 1104 4.38 -9.05 74.29
CA ASP A 1104 3.99 -9.50 75.65
C ASP A 1104 3.66 -8.34 76.64
N ALA A 1105 3.43 -7.11 76.16
CA ALA A 1105 3.13 -5.96 77.01
C ALA A 1105 2.27 -4.87 76.34
N ASN A 1106 1.02 -5.18 76.01
CA ASN A 1106 -0.19 -4.37 76.27
C ASN A 1106 -1.40 -4.97 75.56
N GLN A 1107 -2.39 -5.40 76.34
CA GLN A 1107 -3.74 -5.71 75.86
C GLN A 1107 -4.71 -4.86 76.70
N GLU A 1108 -5.66 -4.21 76.02
CA GLU A 1108 -6.63 -3.23 76.54
C GLU A 1108 -6.08 -1.80 76.84
N ASP A 1109 -6.97 -0.81 76.60
CA ASP A 1109 -6.77 0.65 76.66
C ASP A 1109 -5.83 1.28 75.60
N GLU A 1110 -6.38 1.50 74.40
CA GLU A 1110 -5.93 2.56 73.50
C GLU A 1110 -6.07 3.94 74.19
N LYS A 1111 -4.95 4.45 74.70
CA LYS A 1111 -4.80 5.86 75.07
C LYS A 1111 -3.70 6.48 74.24
N GLU A 1112 -4.13 7.11 73.15
CA GLU A 1112 -3.67 8.44 72.72
C GLU A 1112 -2.22 8.77 73.11
N PHE A 1113 -1.25 8.23 72.35
CA PHE A 1113 0.17 8.56 72.51
C PHE A 1113 0.46 9.94 71.92
N THR A 1114 0.02 10.99 72.61
CA THR A 1114 0.45 12.36 72.34
C THR A 1114 1.94 12.51 72.66
N LEU A 1115 2.76 12.81 71.64
CA LEU A 1115 4.11 13.33 71.89
C LEU A 1115 4.54 14.44 70.93
N SER A 1116 4.30 15.66 71.41
CA SER A 1116 5.03 16.90 71.11
C SER A 1116 5.08 17.41 69.66
N GLU A 1117 4.23 18.41 69.40
CA GLU A 1117 4.41 19.40 68.33
C GLU A 1117 5.82 20.02 68.35
N PRO A 1118 6.44 20.27 67.18
CA PRO A 1118 7.53 21.22 67.06
C PRO A 1118 7.05 22.63 67.42
N SER A 1119 7.77 23.31 68.31
CA SER A 1119 7.31 24.56 68.90
C SER A 1119 7.22 25.73 67.90
N GLY A 1120 6.00 26.02 67.43
CA GLY A 1120 5.43 27.36 67.62
C GLY A 1120 5.31 28.27 66.40
N TRP A 1121 4.12 28.28 65.80
CA TRP A 1121 3.49 29.49 65.25
C TRP A 1121 2.06 29.62 65.82
N PRO A 1122 1.51 30.84 66.02
CA PRO A 1122 0.39 31.03 66.95
C PRO A 1122 -0.98 30.70 66.33
N THR A 1123 -1.75 29.84 67.00
CA THR A 1123 -3.16 29.51 66.71
C THR A 1123 -4.16 30.63 67.02
N SER A 1124 -3.71 31.90 67.00
CA SER A 1124 -4.53 33.08 67.32
C SER A 1124 -4.73 33.97 66.10
N ARG A 1125 -6.00 34.21 65.74
CA ARG A 1125 -6.51 35.02 64.62
C ARG A 1125 -5.59 36.21 64.23
N PRO A 1126 -5.16 36.34 62.96
CA PRO A 1126 -4.34 37.45 62.51
C PRO A 1126 -5.11 38.77 62.58
N SER A 1127 -4.59 39.74 63.35
CA SER A 1127 -5.24 41.06 63.48
C SER A 1127 -5.32 41.82 62.15
N ILE A 1128 -6.31 42.70 61.99
CA ILE A 1128 -6.46 43.58 60.81
C ILE A 1128 -5.17 44.38 60.50
N ALA A 1129 -4.39 44.75 61.53
CA ALA A 1129 -3.12 45.46 61.37
C ALA A 1129 -1.98 44.58 60.80
N PHE A 1130 -2.11 43.25 60.89
CA PHE A 1130 -1.18 42.26 60.33
C PHE A 1130 -1.57 41.90 58.89
N LEU A 1131 -2.84 41.59 58.63
CA LEU A 1131 -3.36 41.34 57.27
C LEU A 1131 -3.11 42.52 56.32
N ASN A 1132 -3.29 43.76 56.79
CA ASN A 1132 -2.98 44.95 55.99
C ASN A 1132 -1.48 45.12 55.65
N ARG A 1133 -0.56 44.45 56.36
CA ARG A 1133 0.90 44.52 56.10
C ARG A 1133 1.43 43.46 55.14
N MET A 1134 0.76 42.31 55.03
CA MET A 1134 1.13 41.26 54.06
C MET A 1134 1.12 41.76 52.61
N LYS A 1135 1.93 41.17 51.75
CA LYS A 1135 1.86 41.38 50.29
C LYS A 1135 0.61 40.69 49.73
N LYS A 1136 0.15 41.11 48.55
CA LYS A 1136 -1.05 40.52 47.94
C LYS A 1136 -0.88 39.01 47.71
N ALA A 1137 0.28 38.54 47.27
CA ALA A 1137 0.56 37.12 47.06
C ALA A 1137 0.45 36.29 48.35
N GLU A 1138 0.98 36.80 49.47
CA GLU A 1138 0.88 36.15 50.79
C GLU A 1138 -0.58 36.03 51.26
N LEU A 1139 -1.40 37.05 50.99
CA LEU A 1139 -2.84 37.03 51.27
C LEU A 1139 -3.63 36.09 50.36
N VAL A 1140 -3.21 35.94 49.08
CA VAL A 1140 -3.81 34.97 48.15
C VAL A 1140 -3.51 33.55 48.58
N ALA A 1141 -2.26 33.26 49.00
CA ALA A 1141 -1.89 31.95 49.54
C ALA A 1141 -2.70 31.62 50.80
N LEU A 1142 -2.75 32.53 51.77
CA LEU A 1142 -3.53 32.36 53.00
C LEU A 1142 -5.04 32.22 52.74
N ALA A 1143 -5.59 32.92 51.74
CA ALA A 1143 -6.99 32.78 51.34
C ALA A 1143 -7.26 31.42 50.66
N LYS A 1144 -6.35 30.93 49.83
CA LYS A 1144 -6.44 29.60 49.19
C LYS A 1144 -6.35 28.48 50.23
N GLU A 1145 -5.43 28.59 51.20
CA GLU A 1145 -5.30 27.67 52.35
C GLU A 1145 -6.55 27.67 53.25
N ARG A 1146 -7.26 28.80 53.33
CA ARG A 1146 -8.51 28.95 54.08
C ARG A 1146 -9.78 28.60 53.30
N GLY A 1147 -9.69 28.29 52.01
CA GLY A 1147 -10.87 28.05 51.17
C GLY A 1147 -11.73 29.29 50.87
N VAL A 1148 -11.26 30.51 51.20
CA VAL A 1148 -12.02 31.76 50.99
C VAL A 1148 -11.63 32.49 49.71
N SER A 1149 -12.50 33.39 49.25
CA SER A 1149 -12.33 34.09 47.97
C SER A 1149 -11.00 34.85 47.86
N HIS A 1150 -10.12 34.32 47.02
CA HIS A 1150 -8.74 34.79 46.83
C HIS A 1150 -8.56 35.71 45.60
N SER A 1151 -9.65 36.11 44.94
CA SER A 1151 -9.62 36.96 43.73
C SER A 1151 -9.94 38.44 44.03
N GLY A 1152 -9.42 39.36 43.20
CA GLY A 1152 -9.69 40.80 43.30
C GLY A 1152 -8.61 41.67 43.97
N THR A 1153 -9.02 42.80 44.57
CA THR A 1153 -8.11 43.76 45.20
C THR A 1153 -7.71 43.31 46.61
N LYS A 1154 -6.54 43.76 47.09
CA LYS A 1154 -6.02 43.39 48.43
C LYS A 1154 -7.03 43.65 49.56
N ALA A 1155 -7.85 44.71 49.46
CA ALA A 1155 -8.92 44.98 50.43
C ALA A 1155 -10.01 43.89 50.41
N LYS A 1156 -10.49 43.49 49.22
CA LYS A 1156 -11.50 42.42 49.08
C LYS A 1156 -11.02 41.08 49.65
N ILE A 1157 -9.76 40.70 49.43
CA ILE A 1157 -9.21 39.45 49.97
C ILE A 1157 -9.09 39.51 51.50
N ILE A 1158 -8.74 40.69 52.06
CA ILE A 1158 -8.73 40.90 53.52
C ILE A 1158 -10.16 40.90 54.10
N ASP A 1159 -11.16 41.38 53.36
CA ASP A 1159 -12.56 41.32 53.80
C ASP A 1159 -13.16 39.90 53.64
N ALA A 1160 -12.80 39.14 52.60
CA ALA A 1160 -13.18 37.72 52.46
C ALA A 1160 -12.58 36.85 53.59
N LEU A 1161 -11.30 37.06 53.94
CA LEU A 1161 -10.64 36.50 55.14
C LEU A 1161 -11.22 37.00 56.48
N ARG A 1162 -12.28 37.81 56.46
CA ARG A 1162 -13.01 38.32 57.63
C ARG A 1162 -14.51 38.04 57.60
N GLU A 1163 -15.10 37.79 56.43
CA GLU A 1163 -16.51 37.41 56.30
C GLU A 1163 -16.74 35.92 56.63
N GLU A 1164 -15.65 35.14 56.75
CA GLU A 1164 -15.61 33.85 57.45
C GLU A 1164 -15.56 34.04 58.99
N GLU A 1165 -16.53 34.77 59.55
CA GLU A 1165 -16.80 34.93 61.01
C GLU A 1165 -18.19 34.44 61.43
#